data_AF-A0A7K6FV17-F1
#
_entry.id   AF-A0A7K6FV17-F1
#
_cell.length_a   1.000
_cell.length_b   1.000
_cell.length_c   1.000
_cell.angle_alpha   90.00
_cell.angle_beta   90.00
_cell.angle_gamma   90.00
#
_symmetry.space_group_name_H-M   'P 1'
#
loop_
_entity.id
_entity.type
_entity.pdbx_description
1 polymer ?
#
loop_
_entity_poly.entity_id
_entity_poly.type
_entity_poly.pdbx_seq_one_letter_code
_entity_poly.pdbx_strand_id
1 'polypeptide(L)'
;NIWDGSIVVERVFKSGNREVVAIESSVPSRMLECVLQELKGLQEFLDRNSQFATVGALGNPSTSANLQQRLLGFMRPDGGSSQQVQQELQRKYHAEAQLTEKTSLQGIQQLVRKTCQALALWKLLCEHQFSVAVGELQKELQEQLKITAFKDLVIRDRELTGALIASLINCYIRDNAAVDGIIAHLQDICPLLYSTDDAVCSKANELLQRSRQAQSKMEKEKMLRESLKEYQKISNQVDLANVCAQYRQVRFYEGVVELSLTAAEKKDPQGLGLHFYKNGEPEEDVVGLQAFQERQVFRIIYYDYMGLNSYKCITDTLQELVNQSKAAPQSPSVPKKPGPPVLSSDPNMLSNEEAGHHFEQMLKLAQRSTDELFSIALYNWLIQADLADKLLQVTAPFLEPYLVRMTKIDQNKVRYMDLLWRYFEKNRNFSNAARVLAKLADLHSTEISLQQRLEYIARAILSAKSSTAISSIAADGEFLHELEEKMEVARIQLQIQETLQRQYSHHSSVQDAISQLDAELMDITKLYGEFADPFKLSECKLAIIHCAGHSDPILVQTLWQEIIEKELSDSVSLSPADRMQALCLKLALLGKIYAGTPRYFPLDFLVQFLEQQVCILNWDVGFVTYTMQEIGVPLPRLLEVYDQLFKARDPYWNRMKKPLHLLECIHVLLSGYVQDPSRVLMRRRFTNVCLDAVSCYLVELQSMSPTLMVQTTIGNFKSLQAKLERLH
;
A
#
# COMPACT_ATOMS: atom_id res chain seq x y z
N ASN A 1 -51.05 12.21 43.42
CA ASN A 1 -50.57 10.90 42.95
C ASN A 1 -49.42 11.15 41.98
N ILE A 2 -48.17 10.96 42.42
CA ILE A 2 -46.97 11.37 41.64
C ILE A 2 -46.67 10.37 40.52
N TRP A 3 -47.05 9.11 40.70
CA TRP A 3 -46.69 8.00 39.81
C TRP A 3 -47.15 8.17 38.35
N ASP A 4 -48.41 8.57 38.14
CA ASP A 4 -48.98 8.82 36.81
C ASP A 4 -48.87 10.30 36.37
N GLY A 5 -48.31 11.16 37.22
CA GLY A 5 -48.14 12.58 36.92
C GLY A 5 -46.96 12.85 35.99
N SER A 6 -47.08 13.88 35.15
CA SER A 6 -45.92 14.43 34.43
C SER A 6 -44.95 15.09 35.41
N ILE A 7 -43.66 15.04 35.09
CA ILE A 7 -42.57 15.60 35.91
C ILE A 7 -42.47 17.12 35.73
N VAL A 8 -42.91 17.63 34.58
CA VAL A 8 -42.72 19.00 34.13
C VAL A 8 -44.06 19.73 33.94
N VAL A 9 -44.10 21.01 34.30
CA VAL A 9 -45.19 21.94 33.96
C VAL A 9 -44.61 23.15 33.24
N GLU A 10 -45.19 23.54 32.11
CA GLU A 10 -44.86 24.79 31.42
C GLU A 10 -45.59 25.97 32.07
N ARG A 11 -44.82 27.01 32.43
CA ARG A 11 -45.37 28.31 32.83
C ARG A 11 -44.92 29.38 31.86
N VAL A 12 -45.89 30.11 31.31
CA VAL A 12 -45.63 31.23 30.41
C VAL A 12 -45.59 32.52 31.22
N PHE A 13 -44.42 33.15 31.26
CA PHE A 13 -44.22 34.46 31.86
C PHE A 13 -44.32 35.55 30.77
N LYS A 14 -45.17 36.56 31.01
CA LYS A 14 -45.23 37.75 30.15
C LYS A 14 -44.28 38.81 30.70
N SER A 15 -43.16 39.05 30.01
CA SER A 15 -42.24 40.15 30.30
C SER A 15 -42.26 41.14 29.14
N GLY A 16 -43.18 42.11 29.18
CA GLY A 16 -43.42 43.04 28.07
C GLY A 16 -44.00 42.36 26.82
N ASN A 17 -43.50 42.72 25.62
CA ASN A 17 -43.92 42.14 24.32
C ASN A 17 -43.32 40.75 24.01
N ARG A 18 -42.68 40.08 24.98
CA ARG A 18 -42.13 38.72 24.80
C ARG A 18 -42.74 37.76 25.83
N GLU A 19 -43.31 36.67 25.33
CA GLU A 19 -43.72 35.53 26.14
C GLU A 19 -42.50 34.61 26.35
N VAL A 20 -42.15 34.35 27.61
CA VAL A 20 -41.06 33.44 28.00
C VAL A 20 -41.70 32.19 28.60
N VAL A 21 -41.56 31.04 27.94
CA VAL A 21 -42.03 29.75 28.45
C VAL A 21 -40.91 29.16 29.32
N ALA A 22 -41.17 28.94 30.60
CA ALA A 22 -40.25 28.28 31.51
C ALA A 22 -40.81 26.91 31.92
N ILE A 23 -39.93 25.92 31.97
CA ILE A 23 -40.23 24.56 32.44
C ILE A 23 -39.95 24.51 33.94
N GLU A 24 -40.97 24.25 34.74
CA GLU A 24 -40.85 24.06 36.19
C GLU A 24 -41.22 22.63 36.58
N SER A 25 -40.77 22.21 37.78
CA SER A 25 -41.18 20.93 38.37
C SER A 25 -42.68 20.94 38.66
N SER A 26 -43.37 19.84 38.31
CA SER A 26 -44.79 19.65 38.62
C SER A 26 -45.06 19.52 40.12
N VAL A 27 -44.07 19.08 40.90
CA VAL A 27 -44.16 18.85 42.34
C VAL A 27 -43.08 19.66 43.07
N PRO A 28 -43.42 20.38 44.16
CA PRO A 28 -42.44 21.13 44.95
C PRO A 28 -41.54 20.20 45.77
N SER A 29 -40.27 20.58 45.96
CA SER A 29 -39.24 19.79 46.67
C SER A 29 -39.69 19.22 48.03
N ARG A 30 -40.40 20.02 48.84
CA ARG A 30 -40.96 19.58 50.14
C ARG A 30 -41.88 18.36 50.06
N MET A 31 -42.65 18.22 48.98
CA MET A 31 -43.56 17.08 48.79
C MET A 31 -42.80 15.86 48.29
N LEU A 32 -41.76 16.05 47.47
CA LEU A 32 -40.84 14.99 47.07
C LEU A 32 -40.08 14.43 48.28
N GLU A 33 -39.68 15.28 49.23
CA GLU A 33 -38.99 14.87 50.45
C GLU A 33 -39.86 13.99 51.35
N CYS A 34 -41.13 14.33 51.58
CA CYS A 34 -42.04 13.50 52.37
C CYS A 34 -42.21 12.10 51.75
N VAL A 35 -42.44 12.02 50.44
CA VAL A 35 -42.63 10.74 49.73
C VAL A 35 -41.34 9.93 49.70
N LEU A 36 -40.19 10.58 49.53
CA LEU A 36 -38.88 9.95 49.61
C LEU A 36 -38.64 9.34 50.99
N GLN A 37 -39.03 10.03 52.07
CA GLN A 37 -38.85 9.55 53.44
C GLN A 37 -39.70 8.29 53.73
N GLU A 38 -40.96 8.28 53.27
CA GLU A 38 -41.83 7.10 53.38
C GLU A 38 -41.27 5.90 52.61
N LEU A 39 -40.81 6.13 51.37
CA LEU A 39 -40.22 5.08 50.53
C LEU A 39 -38.86 4.60 51.06
N LYS A 40 -38.05 5.47 51.67
CA LYS A 40 -36.82 5.05 52.38
C LYS A 40 -37.13 4.14 53.56
N GLY A 41 -38.21 4.41 54.30
CA GLY A 41 -38.69 3.51 55.35
C GLY A 41 -39.06 2.11 54.80
N LEU A 42 -39.74 2.07 53.66
CA LEU A 42 -40.04 0.81 52.96
C LEU A 42 -38.77 0.12 52.44
N GLN A 43 -37.82 0.87 51.88
CA GLN A 43 -36.54 0.37 51.41
C GLN A 43 -35.75 -0.28 52.56
N GLU A 44 -35.62 0.39 53.70
CA GLU A 44 -34.95 -0.16 54.88
C GLU A 44 -35.64 -1.43 55.39
N PHE A 45 -36.97 -1.45 55.39
CA PHE A 45 -37.73 -2.64 55.76
C PHE A 45 -37.43 -3.82 54.81
N LEU A 46 -37.44 -3.59 53.50
CA LEU A 46 -37.13 -4.63 52.51
C LEU A 46 -35.68 -5.09 52.61
N ASP A 47 -34.74 -4.18 52.85
CA ASP A 47 -33.31 -4.51 52.98
C ASP A 47 -33.03 -5.35 54.24
N ARG A 48 -33.63 -5.00 55.38
CA ARG A 48 -33.53 -5.77 56.64
C ARG A 48 -34.18 -7.15 56.54
N ASN A 49 -35.26 -7.28 55.76
CA ASN A 49 -36.01 -8.53 55.61
C ASN A 49 -35.68 -9.31 54.33
N SER A 50 -34.69 -8.87 53.56
CA SER A 50 -34.24 -9.53 52.32
C SER A 50 -33.79 -10.99 52.55
N GLN A 51 -33.35 -11.32 53.77
CA GLN A 51 -33.04 -12.68 54.20
C GLN A 51 -34.28 -13.59 54.27
N PHE A 52 -35.45 -13.06 54.65
CA PHE A 52 -36.70 -13.82 54.70
C PHE A 52 -37.32 -14.00 53.30
N ALA A 53 -37.06 -13.08 52.38
CA ALA A 53 -37.40 -13.22 50.96
C ALA A 53 -36.50 -14.25 50.22
N THR A 54 -35.31 -14.56 50.77
CA THR A 54 -34.37 -15.55 50.21
C THR A 54 -34.42 -16.91 50.89
N VAL A 55 -34.96 -17.01 52.12
CA VAL A 55 -34.97 -18.23 52.95
C VAL A 55 -36.39 -18.84 53.12
N GLY A 56 -37.30 -18.58 52.18
CA GLY A 56 -38.59 -19.27 52.12
C GLY A 56 -38.47 -20.74 51.70
N ALA A 57 -38.11 -21.63 52.66
CA ALA A 57 -38.41 -23.08 52.76
C ALA A 57 -37.24 -24.02 53.14
N LEU A 58 -36.31 -23.60 54.00
CA LEU A 58 -35.53 -24.55 54.82
C LEU A 58 -36.06 -24.56 56.26
N GLY A 59 -37.34 -24.91 56.40
CA GLY A 59 -37.90 -25.39 57.66
C GLY A 59 -37.77 -26.91 57.70
N ASN A 60 -36.85 -27.43 58.52
CA ASN A 60 -36.73 -28.85 58.87
C ASN A 60 -38.08 -29.42 59.34
N PRO A 61 -38.64 -30.48 58.72
CA PRO A 61 -39.58 -31.37 59.37
C PRO A 61 -38.80 -32.57 59.93
N SER A 62 -37.84 -32.33 60.83
CA SER A 62 -37.14 -33.39 61.54
C SER A 62 -37.85 -33.74 62.84
N THR A 63 -39.10 -34.20 62.76
CA THR A 63 -39.75 -35.05 63.78
C THR A 63 -41.01 -35.67 63.19
N SER A 64 -40.86 -36.85 62.56
CA SER A 64 -41.88 -37.92 62.37
C SER A 64 -41.55 -38.82 61.16
N ALA A 65 -40.30 -39.32 61.06
CA ALA A 65 -39.87 -40.18 59.95
C ALA A 65 -39.45 -41.60 60.39
N ASN A 66 -39.93 -42.13 61.52
CA ASN A 66 -39.36 -43.36 62.10
C ASN A 66 -40.37 -44.40 62.61
N LEU A 67 -41.46 -44.70 61.89
CA LEU A 67 -42.35 -45.79 62.35
C LEU A 67 -42.89 -46.80 61.35
N GLN A 68 -42.54 -46.78 60.05
CA GLN A 68 -42.82 -47.94 59.19
C GLN A 68 -41.80 -48.12 58.06
N GLN A 69 -40.54 -48.35 58.44
CA GLN A 69 -39.60 -49.12 57.63
C GLN A 69 -39.16 -50.34 58.44
N ARG A 70 -39.97 -51.40 58.40
CA ARG A 70 -39.54 -52.78 58.66
C ARG A 70 -40.70 -53.73 58.36
N LEU A 71 -40.70 -54.31 57.16
CA LEU A 71 -40.74 -55.76 56.95
C LEU A 71 -40.95 -56.08 55.46
N LEU A 72 -40.12 -57.04 54.99
CA LEU A 72 -40.19 -57.79 53.74
C LEU A 72 -39.63 -57.12 52.48
N GLY A 73 -38.37 -57.47 52.19
CA GLY A 73 -37.91 -57.56 50.82
C GLY A 73 -38.59 -58.69 50.06
N PHE A 74 -38.56 -58.63 48.74
CA PHE A 74 -38.26 -59.70 47.78
C PHE A 74 -38.52 -59.16 46.35
N MET A 75 -37.53 -59.35 45.47
CA MET A 75 -37.66 -59.59 44.02
C MET A 75 -38.35 -58.56 43.08
N ARG A 76 -37.50 -57.73 42.45
CA ARG A 76 -37.37 -57.51 40.98
C ARG A 76 -38.60 -56.98 40.18
N PRO A 77 -38.45 -56.70 38.86
CA PRO A 77 -38.20 -55.40 38.24
C PRO A 77 -39.43 -54.80 37.51
N ASP A 78 -39.25 -53.63 36.91
CA ASP A 78 -40.16 -52.98 35.93
C ASP A 78 -41.52 -52.50 36.45
N GLY A 79 -41.55 -51.21 36.77
CA GLY A 79 -42.76 -50.47 37.08
C GLY A 79 -42.41 -49.07 37.54
N GLY A 80 -42.02 -48.19 36.61
CA GLY A 80 -41.83 -46.77 36.88
C GLY A 80 -43.15 -46.17 37.38
N SER A 81 -43.35 -46.19 38.70
CA SER A 81 -44.58 -45.77 39.34
C SER A 81 -44.84 -44.30 39.02
N SER A 82 -45.95 -44.05 38.33
CA SER A 82 -46.47 -42.70 38.04
C SER A 82 -46.49 -41.80 39.29
N GLN A 83 -46.61 -42.37 40.49
CA GLN A 83 -46.52 -41.65 41.76
C GLN A 83 -45.13 -41.06 42.08
N GLN A 84 -44.01 -41.71 41.75
CA GLN A 84 -42.67 -41.14 41.95
C GLN A 84 -42.41 -39.99 40.98
N VAL A 85 -42.76 -40.17 39.71
CA VAL A 85 -42.67 -39.12 38.68
C VAL A 85 -43.57 -37.92 39.04
N GLN A 86 -44.75 -38.19 39.61
CA GLN A 86 -45.67 -37.13 40.05
C GLN A 86 -45.17 -36.37 41.29
N GLN A 87 -44.53 -37.04 42.25
CA GLN A 87 -43.88 -36.36 43.38
C GLN A 87 -42.67 -35.51 42.95
N GLU A 88 -41.88 -35.97 41.98
CA GLU A 88 -40.77 -35.19 41.42
C GLU A 88 -41.26 -33.97 40.62
N LEU A 89 -42.32 -34.11 39.81
CA LEU A 89 -42.96 -32.97 39.15
C LEU A 89 -43.50 -31.96 40.18
N GLN A 90 -44.14 -32.43 41.25
CA GLN A 90 -44.70 -31.54 42.28
C GLN A 90 -43.60 -30.78 43.04
N ARG A 91 -42.44 -31.40 43.29
CA ARG A 91 -41.25 -30.70 43.81
C ARG A 91 -40.70 -29.68 42.82
N LYS A 92 -40.66 -29.99 41.52
CA LYS A 92 -40.25 -29.04 40.48
C LYS A 92 -41.18 -27.83 40.41
N TYR A 93 -42.50 -28.04 40.41
CA TYR A 93 -43.47 -26.93 40.42
C TYR A 93 -43.38 -26.07 41.68
N HIS A 94 -43.15 -26.68 42.85
CA HIS A 94 -42.91 -25.91 44.07
C HIS A 94 -41.61 -25.10 44.03
N ALA A 95 -40.53 -25.67 43.51
CA ALA A 95 -39.27 -24.96 43.34
C ALA A 95 -39.39 -23.82 42.31
N GLU A 96 -40.12 -24.03 41.22
CA GLU A 96 -40.41 -23.01 40.21
C GLU A 96 -41.27 -21.88 40.79
N ALA A 97 -42.33 -22.20 41.54
CA ALA A 97 -43.15 -21.21 42.23
C ALA A 97 -42.34 -20.37 43.25
N GLN A 98 -41.45 -21.02 44.01
CA GLN A 98 -40.54 -20.31 44.93
C GLN A 98 -39.54 -19.42 44.17
N LEU A 99 -39.04 -19.87 43.04
CA LEU A 99 -38.15 -19.08 42.19
C LEU A 99 -38.88 -17.87 41.59
N THR A 100 -40.13 -18.04 41.15
CA THR A 100 -40.94 -16.92 40.63
C THR A 100 -41.27 -15.91 41.71
N GLU A 101 -41.60 -16.36 42.93
CA GLU A 101 -41.87 -15.48 44.06
C GLU A 101 -40.60 -14.70 44.46
N LYS A 102 -39.46 -15.39 44.55
CA LYS A 102 -38.16 -14.75 44.79
C LYS A 102 -37.84 -13.70 43.72
N THR A 103 -38.06 -14.01 42.45
CA THR A 103 -37.83 -13.08 41.35
C THR A 103 -38.76 -11.87 41.43
N SER A 104 -40.03 -12.08 41.80
CA SER A 104 -41.03 -11.03 42.03
C SER A 104 -40.62 -10.09 43.17
N LEU A 105 -40.22 -10.65 44.31
CA LEU A 105 -39.75 -9.87 45.47
C LEU A 105 -38.47 -9.09 45.18
N GLN A 106 -37.53 -9.69 44.45
CA GLN A 106 -36.33 -9.00 43.97
C GLN A 106 -36.69 -7.87 43.00
N GLY A 107 -37.67 -8.06 42.13
CA GLY A 107 -38.20 -7.03 41.24
C GLY A 107 -38.79 -5.85 42.01
N ILE A 108 -39.61 -6.11 43.04
CA ILE A 108 -40.17 -5.06 43.92
C ILE A 108 -39.05 -4.31 44.65
N GLN A 109 -38.07 -5.02 45.21
CA GLN A 109 -36.94 -4.40 45.90
C GLN A 109 -36.13 -3.49 44.96
N GLN A 110 -35.86 -3.94 43.74
CA GLN A 110 -35.18 -3.13 42.72
C GLN A 110 -36.02 -1.92 42.30
N LEU A 111 -37.34 -2.10 42.13
CA LEU A 111 -38.25 -1.00 41.78
C LEU A 111 -38.25 0.07 42.87
N VAL A 112 -38.43 -0.30 44.14
CA VAL A 112 -38.41 0.64 45.28
C VAL A 112 -37.09 1.39 45.32
N ARG A 113 -35.95 0.71 45.18
CA ARG A 113 -34.63 1.35 45.14
C ARG A 113 -34.50 2.34 43.98
N LYS A 114 -34.92 1.96 42.76
CA LYS A 114 -34.92 2.85 41.59
C LYS A 114 -35.85 4.06 41.80
N THR A 115 -37.04 3.86 42.35
CA THR A 115 -37.99 4.94 42.65
C THR A 115 -37.42 5.92 43.68
N CYS A 116 -36.80 5.43 44.75
CA CYS A 116 -36.11 6.28 45.73
C CYS A 116 -35.02 7.14 45.07
N GLN A 117 -34.19 6.54 44.21
CA GLN A 117 -33.11 7.26 43.54
C GLN A 117 -33.63 8.29 42.53
N ALA A 118 -34.67 7.96 41.76
CA ALA A 118 -35.29 8.90 40.82
C ALA A 118 -35.96 10.08 41.54
N LEU A 119 -36.65 9.84 42.67
CA LEU A 119 -37.21 10.91 43.50
C LEU A 119 -36.13 11.79 44.11
N ALA A 120 -35.03 11.20 44.56
CA ALA A 120 -33.93 11.95 45.14
C ALA A 120 -33.17 12.77 44.08
N LEU A 121 -33.01 12.25 42.86
CA LEU A 121 -32.51 13.01 41.71
C LEU A 121 -33.46 14.18 41.37
N TRP A 122 -34.77 13.95 41.36
CA TRP A 122 -35.75 15.01 41.11
C TRP A 122 -35.70 16.09 42.20
N LYS A 123 -35.61 15.69 43.48
CA LYS A 123 -35.40 16.63 44.59
C LYS A 123 -34.14 17.47 44.37
N LEU A 124 -33.02 16.83 44.02
CA LEU A 124 -31.75 17.49 43.76
C LEU A 124 -31.84 18.51 42.59
N LEU A 125 -32.52 18.14 41.50
CA LEU A 125 -32.76 19.06 40.39
C LEU A 125 -33.61 20.27 40.82
N CYS A 126 -34.57 20.09 41.72
CA CYS A 126 -35.35 21.20 42.28
C CYS A 126 -34.50 22.14 43.16
N GLU A 127 -33.51 21.62 43.89
CA GLU A 127 -32.60 22.42 44.72
C GLU A 127 -31.59 23.22 43.89
N HIS A 128 -31.21 22.71 42.72
CA HIS A 128 -30.22 23.30 41.82
C HIS A 128 -30.82 23.96 40.56
N GLN A 129 -31.94 24.68 40.72
CA GLN A 129 -32.58 25.45 39.63
C GLN A 129 -33.02 24.59 38.43
N PHE A 130 -34.03 23.74 38.67
CA PHE A 130 -34.62 22.81 37.69
C PHE A 130 -34.82 23.39 36.28
N SER A 131 -35.31 24.62 36.16
CA SER A 131 -35.58 25.28 34.88
C SER A 131 -34.33 25.50 34.04
N VAL A 132 -33.18 25.77 34.66
CA VAL A 132 -31.90 25.95 33.97
C VAL A 132 -31.36 24.60 33.51
N ALA A 133 -31.38 23.59 34.38
CA ALA A 133 -30.91 22.24 34.05
C ALA A 133 -31.71 21.60 32.91
N VAL A 134 -33.03 21.81 32.86
CA VAL A 134 -33.86 21.31 31.75
C VAL A 134 -33.68 22.16 30.48
N GLY A 135 -33.41 23.46 30.61
CA GLY A 135 -33.15 24.35 29.48
C GLY A 135 -31.91 23.99 28.65
N GLU A 136 -30.90 23.37 29.28
CA GLU A 136 -29.68 22.88 28.62
C GLU A 136 -29.85 21.54 27.86
N LEU A 137 -30.96 20.84 28.08
CA LEU A 137 -31.23 19.55 27.44
C LEU A 137 -31.51 19.75 25.93
N GLN A 138 -31.26 18.74 25.09
CA GLN A 138 -31.65 18.79 23.66
C GLN A 138 -33.16 18.94 23.52
N LYS A 139 -33.62 19.70 22.51
CA LYS A 139 -35.06 20.00 22.31
C LYS A 139 -35.94 18.76 22.21
N GLU A 140 -35.45 17.71 21.55
CA GLU A 140 -36.13 16.42 21.44
C GLU A 140 -36.34 15.76 22.82
N LEU A 141 -35.31 15.77 23.67
CA LEU A 141 -35.38 15.24 25.03
C LEU A 141 -36.25 16.13 25.94
N GLN A 142 -36.28 17.45 25.70
CA GLN A 142 -37.19 18.36 26.42
C GLN A 142 -38.65 18.05 26.08
N GLU A 143 -38.96 17.79 24.81
CA GLU A 143 -40.32 17.41 24.39
C GLU A 143 -40.72 16.04 24.95
N GLN A 144 -39.80 15.08 24.96
CA GLN A 144 -40.01 13.78 25.61
C GLN A 144 -40.28 13.95 27.12
N LEU A 145 -39.50 14.77 27.82
CA LEU A 145 -39.67 15.02 29.26
C LEU A 145 -41.05 15.60 29.61
N LYS A 146 -41.68 16.36 28.71
CA LYS A 146 -43.04 16.92 28.92
C LYS A 146 -44.12 15.85 28.95
N ILE A 147 -43.98 14.83 28.09
CA ILE A 147 -44.98 13.77 27.92
C ILE A 147 -44.71 12.54 28.82
N THR A 148 -43.49 12.40 29.36
CA THR A 148 -43.14 11.30 30.26
C THR A 148 -43.79 11.44 31.63
N ALA A 149 -44.50 10.41 32.07
CA ALA A 149 -44.95 10.27 33.44
C ALA A 149 -43.80 9.77 34.34
N PHE A 150 -43.89 10.03 35.64
CA PHE A 150 -42.84 9.61 36.59
C PHE A 150 -42.59 8.09 36.57
N LYS A 151 -43.64 7.27 36.40
CA LYS A 151 -43.50 5.81 36.26
C LYS A 151 -42.63 5.39 35.07
N ASP A 152 -42.72 6.11 33.96
CA ASP A 152 -42.00 5.78 32.72
C ASP A 152 -40.53 6.16 32.86
N LEU A 153 -40.22 7.26 33.57
CA LEU A 153 -38.86 7.63 33.94
C LEU A 153 -38.17 6.55 34.80
N VAL A 154 -38.89 5.99 35.78
CA VAL A 154 -38.34 4.99 36.71
C VAL A 154 -38.12 3.63 36.03
N ILE A 155 -38.99 3.25 35.09
CA ILE A 155 -39.02 1.90 34.51
C ILE A 155 -38.28 1.82 33.17
N ARG A 156 -38.41 2.83 32.29
CA ARG A 156 -38.01 2.74 30.88
C ARG A 156 -36.82 3.63 30.51
N ASP A 157 -36.76 4.86 31.01
CA ASP A 157 -35.88 5.89 30.41
C ASP A 157 -34.59 6.15 31.20
N ARG A 158 -33.66 5.18 31.17
CA ARG A 158 -32.30 5.37 31.72
C ARG A 158 -31.55 6.49 30.97
N GLU A 159 -31.77 6.62 29.67
CA GLU A 159 -31.16 7.67 28.84
C GLU A 159 -31.60 9.08 29.26
N LEU A 160 -32.89 9.28 29.54
CA LEU A 160 -33.41 10.57 29.99
C LEU A 160 -32.86 10.95 31.37
N THR A 161 -32.80 10.00 32.31
CA THR A 161 -32.18 10.24 33.62
C THR A 161 -30.69 10.57 33.51
N GLY A 162 -29.96 9.88 32.64
CA GLY A 162 -28.55 10.15 32.37
C GLY A 162 -28.33 11.52 31.72
N ALA A 163 -29.19 11.90 30.76
CA ALA A 163 -29.16 13.21 30.12
C ALA A 163 -29.46 14.34 31.11
N LEU A 164 -30.42 14.16 32.02
CA LEU A 164 -30.71 15.12 33.09
C LEU A 164 -29.53 15.31 34.05
N ILE A 165 -28.87 14.22 34.44
CA ILE A 165 -27.66 14.27 35.28
C ILE A 165 -26.52 15.00 34.53
N ALA A 166 -26.28 14.62 33.28
CA ALA A 166 -25.26 15.26 32.45
C ALA A 166 -25.54 16.76 32.26
N SER A 167 -26.81 17.13 32.06
CA SER A 167 -27.24 18.52 31.95
C SER A 167 -26.99 19.33 33.22
N LEU A 168 -27.35 18.77 34.39
CA LEU A 168 -27.07 19.39 35.68
C LEU A 168 -25.56 19.62 35.88
N ILE A 169 -24.74 18.61 35.59
CA ILE A 169 -23.28 18.70 35.68
C ILE A 169 -22.75 19.76 34.71
N ASN A 170 -23.23 19.79 33.47
CA ASN A 170 -22.83 20.78 32.47
C ASN A 170 -23.19 22.22 32.88
N CYS A 171 -24.31 22.45 33.57
CA CYS A 171 -24.63 23.76 34.15
C CYS A 171 -23.55 24.20 35.14
N TYR A 172 -23.12 23.31 36.05
CA TYR A 172 -22.06 23.59 37.02
C TYR A 172 -20.70 23.82 36.37
N ILE A 173 -20.39 23.08 35.31
CA ILE A 173 -19.19 23.28 34.50
C ILE A 173 -19.20 24.67 33.85
N ARG A 174 -20.33 25.10 33.29
CA ARG A 174 -20.46 26.43 32.68
C ARG A 174 -20.28 27.56 33.69
N ASP A 175 -20.81 27.39 34.90
CA ASP A 175 -20.73 28.38 35.96
C ASP A 175 -19.34 28.41 36.65
N ASN A 176 -18.37 27.61 36.17
CA ASN A 176 -17.03 27.47 36.75
C ASN A 176 -17.00 27.09 38.23
N ALA A 177 -18.09 26.51 38.74
CA ALA A 177 -18.18 26.00 40.09
C ALA A 177 -17.45 24.65 40.21
N ALA A 178 -17.00 24.30 41.42
CA ALA A 178 -16.37 23.01 41.69
C ALA A 178 -17.40 21.88 41.58
N VAL A 179 -17.20 20.95 40.65
CA VAL A 179 -18.17 19.87 40.38
C VAL A 179 -18.00 18.70 41.36
N ASP A 180 -16.85 18.59 42.04
CA ASP A 180 -16.53 17.53 43.02
C ASP A 180 -17.63 17.35 44.08
N GLY A 181 -18.21 18.46 44.58
CA GLY A 181 -19.27 18.41 45.59
C GLY A 181 -20.56 17.75 45.10
N ILE A 182 -20.94 18.01 43.83
CA ILE A 182 -22.16 17.47 43.23
C ILE A 182 -21.95 16.05 42.71
N ILE A 183 -20.76 15.74 42.20
CA ILE A 183 -20.38 14.38 41.83
C ILE A 183 -20.47 13.47 43.06
N ALA A 184 -19.88 13.88 44.19
CA ALA A 184 -19.96 13.12 45.43
C ALA A 184 -21.42 12.97 45.92
N HIS A 185 -22.22 14.03 45.79
CA HIS A 185 -23.62 14.00 46.20
C HIS A 185 -24.48 13.11 45.31
N LEU A 186 -24.27 13.12 43.98
CA LEU A 186 -24.93 12.22 43.04
C LEU A 186 -24.53 10.77 43.28
N GLN A 187 -23.27 10.49 43.57
CA GLN A 187 -22.80 9.13 43.90
C GLN A 187 -23.44 8.57 45.18
N ASP A 188 -23.66 9.42 46.20
CA ASP A 188 -24.30 9.02 47.45
C ASP A 188 -25.82 8.81 47.28
N ILE A 189 -26.46 9.70 46.52
CA ILE A 189 -27.92 9.69 46.35
C ILE A 189 -28.40 8.64 45.35
N CYS A 190 -27.74 8.51 44.20
CA CYS A 190 -28.25 7.70 43.08
C CYS A 190 -27.20 6.76 42.45
N PRO A 191 -26.61 5.83 43.22
CA PRO A 191 -25.55 4.94 42.72
C PRO A 191 -25.99 3.95 41.62
N LEU A 192 -27.29 3.67 41.45
CA LEU A 192 -27.78 2.81 40.35
C LEU A 192 -27.97 3.61 39.05
N LEU A 193 -28.14 4.94 39.15
CA LEU A 193 -28.32 5.83 38.01
C LEU A 193 -27.00 6.51 37.61
N TYR A 194 -26.12 6.77 38.57
CA TYR A 194 -24.82 7.42 38.39
C TYR A 194 -23.71 6.60 39.05
N SER A 195 -22.92 5.92 38.22
CA SER A 195 -21.88 5.00 38.66
C SER A 195 -20.58 5.70 39.06
N THR A 196 -19.65 4.95 39.64
CA THR A 196 -18.28 5.43 39.87
C THR A 196 -17.58 5.79 38.57
N ASP A 197 -17.88 5.09 37.48
CA ASP A 197 -17.27 5.32 36.16
C ASP A 197 -17.82 6.61 35.54
N ASP A 198 -19.13 6.89 35.71
CA ASP A 198 -19.77 8.14 35.27
C ASP A 198 -19.21 9.36 36.01
N ALA A 199 -18.85 9.20 37.29
CA ALA A 199 -18.22 10.23 38.09
C ALA A 199 -16.80 10.58 37.60
N VAL A 200 -15.99 9.56 37.31
CA VAL A 200 -14.66 9.75 36.73
C VAL A 200 -14.79 10.40 35.34
N CYS A 201 -15.76 9.99 34.53
CA CYS A 201 -16.03 10.57 33.21
C CYS A 201 -16.43 12.05 33.32
N SER A 202 -17.32 12.39 34.25
CA SER A 202 -17.79 13.75 34.47
C SER A 202 -16.66 14.67 34.95
N LYS A 203 -15.82 14.18 35.87
CA LYS A 203 -14.60 14.88 36.32
C LYS A 203 -13.59 15.10 35.20
N ALA A 204 -13.38 14.08 34.37
CA ALA A 204 -12.49 14.17 33.22
C ALA A 204 -13.00 15.19 32.18
N ASN A 205 -14.32 15.24 31.97
CA ASN A 205 -14.97 16.21 31.08
C ASN A 205 -14.93 17.64 31.66
N GLU A 206 -15.14 17.82 32.96
CA GLU A 206 -14.95 19.11 33.66
C GLU A 206 -13.55 19.68 33.42
N LEU A 207 -12.51 18.87 33.62
CA LEU A 207 -11.12 19.28 33.36
C LEU A 207 -10.89 19.65 31.88
N LEU A 208 -11.48 18.88 30.95
CA LEU A 208 -11.41 19.17 29.52
C LEU A 208 -12.09 20.50 29.18
N GLN A 209 -13.32 20.76 29.67
CA GLN A 209 -14.03 22.00 29.41
C GLN A 209 -13.33 23.20 30.06
N ARG A 210 -12.83 23.07 31.29
CA ARG A 210 -12.02 24.11 31.95
C ARG A 210 -10.75 24.44 31.17
N SER A 211 -10.10 23.43 30.57
CA SER A 211 -8.91 23.66 29.74
C SER A 211 -9.19 24.54 28.50
N ARG A 212 -10.44 24.61 28.03
CA ARG A 212 -10.85 25.50 26.92
C ARG A 212 -10.88 26.96 27.34
N GLN A 213 -11.15 27.23 28.62
CA GLN A 213 -11.25 28.57 29.19
C GLN A 213 -9.92 29.07 29.78
N ALA A 214 -8.95 28.17 29.98
CA ALA A 214 -7.63 28.51 30.51
C ALA A 214 -6.84 29.43 29.55
N GLN A 215 -6.31 30.54 30.06
CA GLN A 215 -5.53 31.52 29.28
C GLN A 215 -4.06 31.11 29.13
N SER A 216 -3.50 30.42 30.13
CA SER A 216 -2.10 29.96 30.10
C SER A 216 -1.96 28.64 29.37
N LYS A 217 -1.04 28.58 28.40
CA LYS A 217 -0.72 27.34 27.66
C LYS A 217 -0.25 26.20 28.57
N MET A 218 0.53 26.52 29.60
CA MET A 218 1.08 25.54 30.54
C MET A 218 0.00 24.96 31.45
N GLU A 219 -0.92 25.79 31.95
CA GLU A 219 -2.04 25.34 32.76
C GLU A 219 -3.04 24.52 31.95
N LYS A 220 -3.30 24.94 30.70
CA LYS A 220 -4.11 24.20 29.75
C LYS A 220 -3.55 22.79 29.50
N GLU A 221 -2.25 22.67 29.24
CA GLU A 221 -1.59 21.38 29.03
C GLU A 221 -1.64 20.50 30.30
N LYS A 222 -1.45 21.10 31.49
CA LYS A 222 -1.58 20.38 32.77
C LYS A 222 -3.00 19.82 32.98
N MET A 223 -4.03 20.64 32.78
CA MET A 223 -5.44 20.22 32.92
C MET A 223 -5.81 19.13 31.91
N LEU A 224 -5.31 19.21 30.67
CA LEU A 224 -5.51 18.19 29.64
C LEU A 224 -4.85 16.85 30.00
N ARG A 225 -3.62 16.88 30.55
CA ARG A 225 -2.94 15.67 31.02
C ARG A 225 -3.64 15.04 32.23
N GLU A 226 -4.19 15.85 33.14
CA GLU A 226 -4.98 15.34 34.27
C GLU A 226 -6.30 14.73 33.78
N SER A 227 -7.01 15.38 32.85
CA SER A 227 -8.19 14.85 32.17
C SER A 227 -7.90 13.50 31.50
N LEU A 228 -6.77 13.38 30.78
CA LEU A 228 -6.35 12.15 30.13
C LEU A 228 -6.14 11.00 31.13
N LYS A 229 -5.48 11.27 32.26
CA LYS A 229 -5.27 10.27 33.33
C LYS A 229 -6.58 9.76 33.92
N GLU A 230 -7.58 10.62 34.07
CA GLU A 230 -8.91 10.20 34.54
C GLU A 230 -9.62 9.34 33.48
N TYR A 231 -9.64 9.74 32.20
CA TYR A 231 -10.21 8.92 31.13
C TYR A 231 -9.49 7.58 30.94
N GLN A 232 -8.17 7.53 31.14
CA GLN A 232 -7.41 6.28 31.09
C GLN A 232 -7.88 5.27 32.14
N LYS A 233 -8.41 5.69 33.30
CA LYS A 233 -8.93 4.75 34.32
C LYS A 233 -10.15 3.98 33.80
N ILE A 234 -11.04 4.65 33.08
CA ILE A 234 -12.34 4.15 32.60
C ILE A 234 -12.38 3.78 31.11
N SER A 235 -11.23 3.59 30.46
CA SER A 235 -11.09 3.46 29.00
C SER A 235 -11.92 2.35 28.31
N ASN A 236 -12.55 1.42 29.05
CA ASN A 236 -13.39 0.36 28.49
C ASN A 236 -14.84 0.79 28.23
N GLN A 237 -15.36 1.75 28.99
CA GLN A 237 -16.77 2.18 28.93
C GLN A 237 -16.95 3.59 28.33
N VAL A 238 -15.84 4.27 28.02
CA VAL A 238 -15.86 5.65 27.49
C VAL A 238 -16.23 5.66 26.00
N ASP A 239 -17.05 6.63 25.61
CA ASP A 239 -17.24 7.02 24.21
C ASP A 239 -15.97 7.70 23.67
N LEU A 240 -15.05 6.87 23.17
CA LEU A 240 -13.77 7.30 22.59
C LEU A 240 -13.96 8.31 21.45
N ALA A 241 -15.00 8.18 20.62
CA ALA A 241 -15.18 9.01 19.45
C ALA A 241 -15.48 10.47 19.83
N ASN A 242 -16.39 10.66 20.80
CA ASN A 242 -16.74 11.98 21.31
C ASN A 242 -15.57 12.61 22.08
N VAL A 243 -14.89 11.86 22.96
CA VAL A 243 -13.74 12.38 23.72
C VAL A 243 -12.59 12.76 22.77
N CYS A 244 -12.29 11.95 21.75
CA CYS A 244 -11.28 12.28 20.74
C CYS A 244 -11.70 13.51 19.91
N ALA A 245 -12.98 13.67 19.57
CA ALA A 245 -13.50 14.89 18.94
C ALA A 245 -13.28 16.13 19.82
N GLN A 246 -13.51 16.01 21.12
CA GLN A 246 -13.29 17.09 22.06
C GLN A 246 -11.80 17.43 22.23
N TYR A 247 -10.90 16.44 22.31
CA TYR A 247 -9.47 16.69 22.36
C TYR A 247 -8.92 17.31 21.07
N ARG A 248 -9.47 16.94 19.91
CA ARG A 248 -9.18 17.60 18.62
C ARG A 248 -9.50 19.09 18.65
N GLN A 249 -10.68 19.47 19.16
CA GLN A 249 -11.07 20.88 19.30
C GLN A 249 -10.10 21.69 20.18
N VAL A 250 -9.49 21.05 21.18
CA VAL A 250 -8.52 21.69 22.08
C VAL A 250 -7.07 21.59 21.57
N ARG A 251 -6.87 20.99 20.39
CA ARG A 251 -5.57 20.72 19.73
C ARG A 251 -4.64 19.79 20.56
N PHE A 252 -5.22 18.90 21.35
CA PHE A 252 -4.49 17.94 22.19
C PHE A 252 -4.40 16.56 21.53
N TYR A 253 -3.57 16.46 20.49
CA TYR A 253 -3.42 15.22 19.70
C TYR A 253 -2.68 14.09 20.44
N GLU A 254 -1.80 14.44 21.39
CA GLU A 254 -1.10 13.47 22.26
C GLU A 254 -2.10 12.62 23.05
N GLY A 255 -3.11 13.27 23.66
CA GLY A 255 -4.16 12.56 24.39
C GLY A 255 -5.03 11.66 23.52
N VAL A 256 -5.25 12.00 22.25
CA VAL A 256 -5.98 11.13 21.32
C VAL A 256 -5.22 9.84 21.08
N VAL A 257 -3.91 9.91 20.81
CA VAL A 257 -3.07 8.72 20.60
C VAL A 257 -3.00 7.89 21.87
N GLU A 258 -2.63 8.48 23.00
CA GLU A 258 -2.44 7.73 24.25
C GLU A 258 -3.74 7.11 24.77
N LEU A 259 -4.87 7.82 24.71
CA LEU A 259 -6.16 7.30 25.17
C LEU A 259 -6.61 6.14 24.29
N SER A 260 -6.52 6.28 22.97
CA SER A 260 -6.88 5.22 22.02
C SER A 260 -6.00 3.99 22.18
N LEU A 261 -4.69 4.14 22.36
CA LEU A 261 -3.78 3.02 22.61
C LEU A 261 -4.06 2.34 23.95
N THR A 262 -4.28 3.11 25.01
CA THR A 262 -4.63 2.56 26.34
C THR A 262 -5.97 1.81 26.29
N ALA A 263 -6.96 2.35 25.58
CA ALA A 263 -8.25 1.69 25.42
C ALA A 263 -8.12 0.39 24.62
N ALA A 264 -7.30 0.36 23.57
CA ALA A 264 -6.99 -0.87 22.85
C ALA A 264 -6.28 -1.89 23.74
N GLU A 265 -5.31 -1.47 24.55
CA GLU A 265 -4.60 -2.34 25.49
C GLU A 265 -5.55 -2.97 26.52
N LYS A 266 -6.42 -2.18 27.14
CA LYS A 266 -7.36 -2.67 28.17
C LYS A 266 -8.50 -3.55 27.63
N LYS A 267 -8.85 -3.41 26.35
CA LYS A 267 -9.88 -4.26 25.72
C LYS A 267 -9.41 -5.69 25.45
N ASP A 268 -8.12 -5.91 25.17
CA ASP A 268 -7.57 -7.26 25.01
C ASP A 268 -6.24 -7.48 25.79
N PRO A 269 -6.26 -7.46 27.13
CA PRO A 269 -5.03 -7.53 27.94
C PRO A 269 -4.17 -8.78 27.67
N GLN A 270 -4.75 -9.83 27.08
CA GLN A 270 -4.10 -11.11 26.79
C GLN A 270 -3.44 -11.17 25.39
N GLY A 271 -3.68 -10.18 24.52
CA GLY A 271 -3.09 -10.17 23.18
C GLY A 271 -3.70 -11.19 22.23
N LEU A 272 -4.96 -11.57 22.44
CA LEU A 272 -5.69 -12.55 21.63
C LEU A 272 -5.78 -12.09 20.16
N GLY A 273 -5.95 -10.79 19.91
CA GLY A 273 -5.95 -10.24 18.55
C GLY A 273 -4.60 -10.40 17.84
N LEU A 274 -3.48 -10.30 18.57
CA LEU A 274 -2.14 -10.46 17.97
C LEU A 274 -1.86 -11.94 17.65
N HIS A 275 -2.31 -12.84 18.52
CA HIS A 275 -2.23 -14.29 18.29
C HIS A 275 -3.03 -14.70 17.05
N PHE A 276 -4.27 -14.23 16.92
CA PHE A 276 -5.12 -14.44 15.75
C PHE A 276 -4.43 -13.97 14.46
N TYR A 277 -3.86 -12.76 14.47
CA TYR A 277 -3.13 -12.21 13.32
C TYR A 277 -1.93 -13.09 12.94
N LYS A 278 -1.09 -13.47 13.91
CA LYS A 278 0.13 -14.27 13.66
C LYS A 278 -0.17 -15.66 13.11
N ASN A 279 -1.31 -16.25 13.48
CA ASN A 279 -1.72 -17.58 13.03
C ASN A 279 -2.42 -17.61 11.67
N GLY A 280 -2.47 -16.47 10.96
CA GLY A 280 -3.02 -16.43 9.59
C GLY A 280 -4.54 -16.32 9.54
N GLU A 281 -5.16 -15.76 10.57
CA GLU A 281 -6.61 -15.44 10.61
C GLU A 281 -7.51 -16.67 10.40
N PRO A 282 -7.41 -17.72 11.25
CA PRO A 282 -8.23 -18.93 11.11
C PRO A 282 -9.72 -18.63 11.37
N GLU A 283 -10.60 -19.02 10.43
CA GLU A 283 -12.05 -18.76 10.52
C GLU A 283 -12.74 -19.40 11.74
N GLU A 284 -12.11 -20.41 12.36
CA GLU A 284 -12.64 -21.11 13.55
C GLU A 284 -12.43 -20.32 14.87
N ASP A 285 -11.50 -19.35 14.91
CA ASP A 285 -11.18 -18.59 16.13
C ASP A 285 -12.02 -17.32 16.25
N VAL A 286 -13.30 -17.50 16.60
CA VAL A 286 -14.28 -16.40 16.79
C VAL A 286 -13.85 -15.43 17.89
N VAL A 287 -13.18 -15.93 18.93
CA VAL A 287 -12.74 -15.12 20.08
C VAL A 287 -11.53 -14.26 19.70
N GLY A 288 -10.57 -14.82 18.97
CA GLY A 288 -9.45 -14.09 18.38
C GLY A 288 -9.91 -13.06 17.36
N LEU A 289 -10.90 -13.39 16.52
CA LEU A 289 -11.50 -12.46 15.57
C LEU A 289 -12.19 -11.28 16.28
N GLN A 290 -12.97 -11.53 17.34
CA GLN A 290 -13.62 -10.46 18.09
C GLN A 290 -12.59 -9.53 18.77
N ALA A 291 -11.56 -10.09 19.41
CA ALA A 291 -10.47 -9.31 20.00
C ALA A 291 -9.69 -8.51 18.95
N PHE A 292 -9.48 -9.10 17.77
CA PHE A 292 -8.87 -8.43 16.62
C PHE A 292 -9.78 -7.31 16.08
N GLN A 293 -11.10 -7.50 15.97
CA GLN A 293 -12.04 -6.46 15.54
C GLN A 293 -12.16 -5.30 16.54
N GLU A 294 -12.16 -5.60 17.84
CA GLU A 294 -12.20 -4.61 18.91
C GLU A 294 -10.89 -3.81 19.02
N ARG A 295 -9.76 -4.46 18.70
CA ARG A 295 -8.46 -3.82 18.56
C ARG A 295 -8.31 -3.18 17.21
N GLN A 296 -8.03 -3.90 16.12
CA GLN A 296 -7.90 -3.29 14.81
C GLN A 296 -8.16 -4.13 13.56
N VAL A 297 -8.62 -3.43 12.51
CA VAL A 297 -8.11 -3.46 11.12
C VAL A 297 -8.12 -4.79 10.38
N PHE A 298 -9.12 -4.96 9.53
CA PHE A 298 -8.97 -4.95 8.06
C PHE A 298 -10.35 -4.98 7.40
N ARG A 299 -10.44 -4.42 6.19
CA ARG A 299 -11.57 -4.54 5.24
C ARG A 299 -11.12 -5.53 4.17
N ILE A 300 -11.36 -6.83 4.37
CA ILE A 300 -11.38 -7.78 3.25
C ILE A 300 -12.83 -7.78 2.76
N ILE A 301 -12.98 -7.63 1.45
CA ILE A 301 -14.24 -7.67 0.70
C ILE A 301 -15.02 -8.92 1.15
N TYR A 302 -16.35 -8.78 1.35
CA TYR A 302 -17.32 -9.69 1.99
C TYR A 302 -17.62 -9.33 3.46
N TYR A 303 -18.82 -8.77 3.67
CA TYR A 303 -19.44 -8.27 4.92
C TYR A 303 -19.15 -6.80 5.28
N ASP A 304 -20.11 -5.96 4.90
CA ASP A 304 -20.26 -4.57 5.30
C ASP A 304 -20.80 -4.51 6.75
N TYR A 305 -19.91 -4.42 7.74
CA TYR A 305 -20.29 -4.20 9.15
C TYR A 305 -19.33 -3.22 9.85
N MET A 306 -19.88 -2.10 10.32
CA MET A 306 -19.22 -1.03 11.07
C MET A 306 -18.71 -1.50 12.45
N GLY A 307 -17.45 -1.94 12.55
CA GLY A 307 -16.74 -2.13 13.81
C GLY A 307 -15.89 -0.90 14.17
N LEU A 308 -16.31 -0.15 15.20
CA LEU A 308 -15.70 1.11 15.66
C LEU A 308 -14.76 0.87 16.87
N ASN A 309 -13.59 1.51 16.94
CA ASN A 309 -13.35 2.64 17.87
C ASN A 309 -11.88 3.06 18.08
N SER A 310 -10.95 2.19 18.51
CA SER A 310 -9.72 2.70 19.16
C SER A 310 -8.70 3.34 18.19
N TYR A 311 -8.11 2.58 17.27
CA TYR A 311 -7.10 3.15 16.37
C TYR A 311 -7.72 3.91 15.19
N LYS A 312 -8.99 3.65 14.85
CA LYS A 312 -9.73 4.44 13.86
C LYS A 312 -9.80 5.92 14.26
N CYS A 313 -10.01 6.22 15.55
CA CYS A 313 -9.94 7.61 16.02
C CYS A 313 -8.57 8.27 15.74
N ILE A 314 -7.48 7.51 15.82
CA ILE A 314 -6.13 7.99 15.50
C ILE A 314 -6.01 8.24 13.98
N THR A 315 -6.38 7.26 13.15
CA THR A 315 -6.28 7.38 11.68
C THR A 315 -7.20 8.46 11.12
N ASP A 316 -8.42 8.59 11.65
CA ASP A 316 -9.38 9.62 11.25
C ASP A 316 -8.85 11.02 11.60
N THR A 317 -8.27 11.18 12.79
CA THR A 317 -7.63 12.44 13.20
C THR A 317 -6.42 12.76 12.31
N LEU A 318 -5.57 11.78 12.00
CA LEU A 318 -4.46 11.95 11.07
C LEU A 318 -4.96 12.30 9.66
N GLN A 319 -6.03 11.66 9.19
CA GLN A 319 -6.63 11.93 7.89
C GLN A 319 -7.19 13.34 7.79
N GLU A 320 -7.86 13.82 8.83
CA GLU A 320 -8.33 15.20 8.91
C GLU A 320 -7.18 16.20 8.87
N LEU A 321 -6.10 15.95 9.62
CA LEU A 321 -4.90 16.80 9.59
C LEU A 321 -4.23 16.80 8.20
N VAL A 322 -4.16 15.64 7.53
CA VAL A 322 -3.65 15.54 6.17
C VAL A 322 -4.53 16.33 5.21
N ASN A 323 -5.85 16.18 5.29
CA ASN A 323 -6.80 16.87 4.43
C ASN A 323 -6.73 18.39 4.63
N GLN A 324 -6.61 18.85 5.88
CA GLN A 324 -6.44 20.27 6.22
C GLN A 324 -5.09 20.81 5.74
N SER A 325 -4.00 20.02 5.85
CA SER A 325 -2.68 20.43 5.34
C SER A 325 -2.63 20.55 3.81
N LYS A 326 -3.39 19.69 3.10
CA LYS A 326 -3.48 19.67 1.63
C LYS A 326 -4.54 20.61 1.07
N ALA A 327 -5.41 21.18 1.92
CA ALA A 327 -6.44 22.11 1.47
C ALA A 327 -5.77 23.34 0.82
N ALA A 328 -6.17 23.67 -0.41
CA ALA A 328 -5.64 24.87 -1.07
C ALA A 328 -5.91 26.10 -0.18
N PRO A 329 -4.96 27.05 -0.07
CA PRO A 329 -5.26 28.33 0.58
C PRO A 329 -6.47 28.91 -0.13
N GLN A 330 -7.57 29.13 0.59
CA GLN A 330 -8.76 29.71 -0.02
C GLN A 330 -8.37 31.05 -0.63
N SER A 331 -8.47 31.16 -1.96
CA SER A 331 -8.37 32.44 -2.66
C SER A 331 -9.36 33.40 -2.00
N PRO A 332 -8.93 34.59 -1.55
CA PRO A 332 -9.83 35.53 -0.91
C PRO A 332 -10.93 35.89 -1.89
N SER A 333 -12.14 35.41 -1.62
CA SER A 333 -13.32 35.76 -2.42
C SER A 333 -13.55 37.25 -2.26
N VAL A 334 -13.61 37.98 -3.38
CA VAL A 334 -13.86 39.43 -3.41
C VAL A 334 -15.13 39.73 -2.60
N PRO A 335 -15.06 40.49 -1.49
CA PRO A 335 -16.23 40.85 -0.72
C PRO A 335 -17.20 41.66 -1.60
N LYS A 336 -18.46 41.23 -1.70
CA LYS A 336 -19.52 41.96 -2.43
C LYS A 336 -19.91 43.32 -1.82
N LYS A 337 -19.21 43.78 -0.77
CA LYS A 337 -19.42 45.08 -0.13
C LYS A 337 -18.07 45.74 0.20
N PRO A 338 -17.89 47.04 -0.07
CA PRO A 338 -16.72 47.77 0.39
C PRO A 338 -16.77 47.91 1.92
N GLY A 339 -15.77 47.33 2.58
CA GLY A 339 -15.53 47.35 4.01
C GLY A 339 -14.14 46.78 4.30
N PRO A 340 -13.56 47.00 5.48
CA PRO A 340 -12.28 46.41 5.85
C PRO A 340 -12.34 44.88 5.64
N PRO A 341 -11.22 44.23 5.25
CA PRO A 341 -11.20 42.82 4.95
C PRO A 341 -11.80 42.06 6.13
N VAL A 342 -12.85 41.28 5.87
CA VAL A 342 -13.42 40.38 6.86
C VAL A 342 -12.34 39.34 7.12
N LEU A 343 -11.58 39.53 8.20
CA LEU A 343 -10.80 38.48 8.84
C LEU A 343 -11.80 37.49 9.44
N SER A 344 -12.53 36.75 8.60
CA SER A 344 -13.18 35.51 9.03
C SER A 344 -12.13 34.40 9.00
N SER A 345 -11.02 34.62 9.71
CA SER A 345 -10.22 33.53 10.24
C SER A 345 -10.95 33.11 11.51
N ASP A 346 -11.82 32.11 11.40
CA ASP A 346 -12.35 31.45 12.60
C ASP A 346 -11.16 31.10 13.51
N PRO A 347 -11.16 31.46 14.80
CA PRO A 347 -10.06 31.14 15.72
C PRO A 347 -9.78 29.63 15.87
N ASN A 348 -10.67 28.79 15.34
CA ASN A 348 -10.55 27.33 15.27
C ASN A 348 -10.01 26.79 13.94
N MET A 349 -9.81 27.60 12.90
CA MET A 349 -9.18 27.12 11.66
C MET A 349 -7.66 27.03 11.83
N LEU A 350 -7.12 25.82 11.70
CA LEU A 350 -5.67 25.62 11.60
C LEU A 350 -5.15 26.21 10.29
N SER A 351 -3.99 26.85 10.34
CA SER A 351 -3.25 27.12 9.11
C SER A 351 -2.72 25.80 8.52
N ASN A 352 -2.52 25.76 7.20
CA ASN A 352 -2.01 24.56 6.53
C ASN A 352 -0.65 24.10 7.11
N GLU A 353 0.18 25.05 7.53
CA GLU A 353 1.49 24.82 8.15
C GLU A 353 1.37 24.25 9.57
N GLU A 354 0.45 24.80 10.38
CA GLU A 354 0.15 24.27 11.72
C GLU A 354 -0.42 22.85 11.65
N ALA A 355 -1.32 22.59 10.70
CA ALA A 355 -1.88 21.25 10.48
C ALA A 355 -0.79 20.24 10.09
N GLY A 356 0.15 20.63 9.22
CA GLY A 356 1.31 19.82 8.86
C GLY A 356 2.23 19.51 10.05
N HIS A 357 2.52 20.52 10.89
CA HIS A 357 3.35 20.33 12.08
C HIS A 357 2.68 19.42 13.12
N HIS A 358 1.37 19.60 13.36
CA HIS A 358 0.61 18.71 14.25
C HIS A 358 0.51 17.29 13.72
N PHE A 359 0.36 17.11 12.40
CA PHE A 359 0.44 15.81 11.76
C PHE A 359 1.78 15.11 12.04
N GLU A 360 2.90 15.80 11.85
CA GLU A 360 4.23 15.21 12.11
C GLU A 360 4.45 14.87 13.58
N GLN A 361 3.99 15.72 14.50
CA GLN A 361 4.04 15.44 15.93
C GLN A 361 3.23 14.21 16.30
N MET A 362 1.99 14.12 15.82
CA MET A 362 1.10 12.98 16.07
C MET A 362 1.66 11.69 15.46
N LEU A 363 2.23 11.77 14.25
CA LEU A 363 2.88 10.62 13.61
C LEU A 363 4.11 10.14 14.41
N LYS A 364 4.95 11.06 14.92
CA LYS A 364 6.08 10.72 15.80
C LYS A 364 5.64 10.06 17.11
N LEU A 365 4.50 10.48 17.68
CA LEU A 365 3.93 9.86 18.88
C LEU A 365 3.39 8.46 18.57
N ALA A 366 2.66 8.30 17.46
CA ALA A 366 2.17 7.01 17.00
C ALA A 366 3.30 5.99 16.78
N GLN A 367 4.45 6.44 16.25
CA GLN A 367 5.63 5.58 16.04
C GLN A 367 6.31 5.08 17.31
N ARG A 368 6.13 5.76 18.45
CA ARG A 368 6.70 5.32 19.73
C ARG A 368 5.91 4.18 20.37
N SER A 369 4.76 3.85 19.82
CA SER A 369 3.94 2.73 20.30
C SER A 369 4.71 1.41 20.20
N THR A 370 4.55 0.57 21.22
CA THR A 370 5.10 -0.80 21.25
C THR A 370 4.13 -1.83 20.68
N ASP A 371 2.94 -1.39 20.27
CA ASP A 371 1.87 -2.24 19.78
C ASP A 371 2.07 -2.59 18.29
N GLU A 372 2.32 -3.88 18.04
CA GLU A 372 2.55 -4.43 16.70
C GLU A 372 1.29 -4.30 15.82
N LEU A 373 0.09 -4.56 16.35
CA LEU A 373 -1.16 -4.44 15.59
C LEU A 373 -1.45 -3.00 15.21
N PHE A 374 -1.17 -2.07 16.12
CA PHE A 374 -1.28 -0.66 15.81
C PHE A 374 -0.34 -0.22 14.70
N SER A 375 0.93 -0.62 14.81
CA SER A 375 1.96 -0.29 13.83
C SER A 375 1.58 -0.78 12.43
N ILE A 376 1.13 -2.04 12.33
CA ILE A 376 0.65 -2.67 11.09
C ILE A 376 -0.43 -1.81 10.43
N ALA A 377 -1.42 -1.40 11.21
CA ALA A 377 -2.52 -0.68 10.66
C ALA A 377 -2.23 0.80 10.35
N LEU A 378 -1.34 1.43 11.12
CA LEU A 378 -0.79 2.74 10.76
C LEU A 378 -0.09 2.66 9.40
N TYR A 379 0.67 1.58 9.13
CA TYR A 379 1.28 1.36 7.82
C TYR A 379 0.24 1.19 6.72
N ASN A 380 -0.82 0.40 6.98
CA ASN A 380 -1.93 0.25 6.03
C ASN A 380 -2.59 1.59 5.71
N TRP A 381 -2.91 2.39 6.73
CA TRP A 381 -3.47 3.72 6.55
C TRP A 381 -2.54 4.64 5.75
N LEU A 382 -1.23 4.65 6.05
CA LEU A 382 -0.24 5.43 5.29
C LEU A 382 -0.18 5.03 3.81
N ILE A 383 -0.31 3.74 3.50
CA ILE A 383 -0.36 3.23 2.12
C ILE A 383 -1.67 3.67 1.44
N GLN A 384 -2.81 3.58 2.13
CA GLN A 384 -4.11 4.00 1.60
C GLN A 384 -4.20 5.53 1.37
N ALA A 385 -3.57 6.32 2.23
CA ALA A 385 -3.52 7.78 2.14
C ALA A 385 -2.48 8.31 1.13
N ASP A 386 -1.80 7.42 0.41
CA ASP A 386 -0.73 7.71 -0.56
C ASP A 386 0.46 8.47 0.07
N LEU A 387 0.80 8.11 1.31
CA LEU A 387 1.92 8.66 2.08
C LEU A 387 3.04 7.62 2.24
N ALA A 388 3.25 6.77 1.23
CA ALA A 388 4.27 5.73 1.21
C ALA A 388 5.69 6.29 1.40
N ASP A 389 5.99 7.47 0.87
CA ASP A 389 7.30 8.11 1.06
C ASP A 389 7.57 8.47 2.53
N LYS A 390 6.53 8.85 3.28
CA LYS A 390 6.65 9.08 4.72
C LYS A 390 6.85 7.77 5.46
N LEU A 391 6.17 6.70 5.06
CA LEU A 391 6.37 5.35 5.63
C LEU A 391 7.83 4.89 5.51
N LEU A 392 8.48 5.15 4.38
CA LEU A 392 9.88 4.79 4.13
C LEU A 392 10.89 5.61 4.94
N GLN A 393 10.52 6.78 5.47
CA GLN A 393 11.38 7.60 6.34
C GLN A 393 11.35 7.14 7.80
N VAL A 394 10.39 6.29 8.16
CA VAL A 394 10.15 5.89 9.55
C VAL A 394 10.93 4.64 9.86
N THR A 395 11.65 4.66 10.99
CA THR A 395 12.26 3.45 11.56
C THR A 395 11.17 2.53 12.09
N ALA A 396 10.78 1.57 11.26
CA ALA A 396 9.65 0.70 11.50
C ALA A 396 10.14 -0.77 11.59
N PRO A 397 10.34 -1.32 12.81
CA PRO A 397 10.83 -2.68 13.00
C PRO A 397 9.84 -3.75 12.51
N PHE A 398 8.54 -3.44 12.50
CA PHE A 398 7.47 -4.37 12.09
C PHE A 398 7.05 -4.23 10.62
N LEU A 399 7.64 -3.29 9.87
CA LEU A 399 7.23 -3.01 8.49
C LEU A 399 7.65 -4.12 7.51
N GLU A 400 8.85 -4.68 7.67
CA GLU A 400 9.31 -5.77 6.80
C GLU A 400 8.40 -7.02 6.91
N PRO A 401 8.14 -7.58 8.12
CA PRO A 401 7.23 -8.72 8.27
C PRO A 401 5.83 -8.44 7.69
N TYR A 402 5.31 -7.23 7.88
CA TYR A 402 4.01 -6.81 7.36
C TYR A 402 3.99 -6.80 5.82
N LEU A 403 4.95 -6.12 5.18
CA LEU A 403 5.03 -6.04 3.72
C LEU A 403 5.22 -7.43 3.10
N VAL A 404 6.10 -8.26 3.67
CA VAL A 404 6.31 -9.65 3.20
C VAL A 404 5.01 -10.47 3.28
N ARG A 405 4.21 -10.30 4.34
CA ARG A 405 2.89 -10.97 4.43
C ARG A 405 1.92 -10.43 3.39
N MET A 406 1.81 -9.11 3.23
CA MET A 406 0.89 -8.50 2.25
C MET A 406 1.20 -8.91 0.81
N THR A 407 2.47 -9.12 0.45
CA THR A 407 2.83 -9.65 -0.89
C THR A 407 2.30 -11.07 -1.17
N LYS A 408 1.97 -11.85 -0.13
CA LYS A 408 1.41 -13.20 -0.27
C LYS A 408 -0.11 -13.22 -0.32
N ILE A 409 -0.76 -12.34 0.44
CA ILE A 409 -2.22 -12.38 0.69
C ILE A 409 -2.98 -11.47 -0.28
N ASP A 410 -2.47 -10.28 -0.57
CA ASP A 410 -3.20 -9.26 -1.33
C ASP A 410 -3.13 -9.53 -2.86
N GLN A 411 -4.15 -9.06 -3.59
CA GLN A 411 -4.18 -9.06 -5.05
C GLN A 411 -3.18 -8.05 -5.63
N ASN A 412 -2.97 -6.92 -4.95
CA ASN A 412 -2.07 -5.83 -5.39
C ASN A 412 -0.59 -6.11 -5.07
N LYS A 413 -0.09 -7.31 -5.42
CA LYS A 413 1.26 -7.78 -5.07
C LYS A 413 2.37 -6.82 -5.53
N VAL A 414 2.22 -6.24 -6.73
CA VAL A 414 3.20 -5.32 -7.33
C VAL A 414 3.43 -4.11 -6.43
N ARG A 415 2.37 -3.48 -5.92
CA ARG A 415 2.48 -2.28 -5.07
C ARG A 415 3.23 -2.57 -3.78
N TYR A 416 2.94 -3.68 -3.08
CA TYR A 416 3.63 -4.01 -1.84
C TYR A 416 5.08 -4.42 -2.06
N MET A 417 5.37 -5.15 -3.13
CA MET A 417 6.74 -5.49 -3.51
C MET A 417 7.54 -4.22 -3.88
N ASP A 418 6.90 -3.23 -4.52
CA ASP A 418 7.52 -1.94 -4.84
C ASP A 418 7.92 -1.17 -3.57
N LEU A 419 7.02 -1.09 -2.58
CA LEU A 419 7.36 -0.51 -1.28
C LEU A 419 8.47 -1.29 -0.56
N LEU A 420 8.47 -2.63 -0.67
CA LEU A 420 9.41 -3.48 0.04
C LEU A 420 10.86 -3.30 -0.44
N TRP A 421 11.11 -3.23 -1.75
CA TRP A 421 12.49 -2.98 -2.23
C TRP A 421 12.96 -1.57 -1.88
N ARG A 422 12.08 -0.56 -1.94
CA ARG A 422 12.40 0.82 -1.51
C ARG A 422 12.77 0.88 -0.03
N TYR A 423 12.08 0.11 0.82
CA TYR A 423 12.41 -0.03 2.23
C TYR A 423 13.80 -0.63 2.43
N PHE A 424 14.11 -1.72 1.72
CA PHE A 424 15.43 -2.36 1.81
C PHE A 424 16.57 -1.44 1.32
N GLU A 425 16.38 -0.68 0.24
CA GLU A 425 17.37 0.32 -0.20
C GLU A 425 17.63 1.39 0.86
N LYS A 426 16.57 1.93 1.50
CA LYS A 426 16.70 2.94 2.55
C LYS A 426 17.44 2.41 3.78
N ASN A 427 17.21 1.16 4.14
CA ASN A 427 17.89 0.49 5.25
C ASN A 427 19.28 -0.06 4.88
N ARG A 428 19.80 0.24 3.68
CA ARG A 428 21.08 -0.24 3.15
C ARG A 428 21.20 -1.77 3.04
N ASN A 429 20.07 -2.48 2.99
CA ASN A 429 20.04 -3.92 2.76
C ASN A 429 19.89 -4.19 1.25
N PHE A 430 20.96 -3.97 0.50
CA PHE A 430 20.92 -4.02 -0.96
C PHE A 430 20.75 -5.44 -1.52
N SER A 431 21.22 -6.48 -0.82
CA SER A 431 21.02 -7.88 -1.23
C SER A 431 19.54 -8.25 -1.25
N ASN A 432 18.80 -7.94 -0.18
CA ASN A 432 17.35 -8.20 -0.15
C ASN A 432 16.58 -7.33 -1.15
N ALA A 433 16.97 -6.07 -1.35
CA ALA A 433 16.36 -5.21 -2.37
C ALA A 433 16.51 -5.82 -3.78
N ALA A 434 17.72 -6.27 -4.14
CA ALA A 434 18.00 -6.88 -5.44
C ALA A 434 17.17 -8.15 -5.66
N ARG A 435 17.01 -9.00 -4.62
CA ARG A 435 16.18 -10.21 -4.69
C ARG A 435 14.68 -9.91 -4.86
N VAL A 436 14.17 -8.87 -4.21
CA VAL A 436 12.76 -8.45 -4.38
C VAL A 436 12.53 -7.89 -5.79
N LEU A 437 13.45 -7.07 -6.29
CA LEU A 437 13.41 -6.53 -7.66
C LEU A 437 13.48 -7.63 -8.73
N ALA A 438 14.33 -8.64 -8.53
CA ALA A 438 14.41 -9.80 -9.42
C ALA A 438 13.07 -10.58 -9.45
N LYS A 439 12.47 -10.83 -8.28
CA LYS A 439 11.15 -11.46 -8.20
C LYS A 439 10.04 -10.62 -8.82
N LEU A 440 10.12 -9.29 -8.73
CA LEU A 440 9.20 -8.37 -9.41
C LEU A 440 9.31 -8.48 -10.93
N ALA A 441 10.54 -8.54 -11.44
CA ALA A 441 10.79 -8.70 -12.88
C ALA A 441 10.30 -10.06 -13.41
N ASP A 442 10.28 -11.10 -12.57
CA ASP A 442 9.84 -12.46 -12.89
C ASP A 442 8.34 -12.72 -12.72
N LEU A 443 7.63 -11.81 -12.05
CA LEU A 443 6.23 -12.01 -11.75
C LEU A 443 5.41 -12.01 -13.04
N HIS A 444 4.72 -13.11 -13.35
CA HIS A 444 3.75 -13.12 -14.45
C HIS A 444 2.61 -12.13 -14.15
N SER A 445 2.51 -11.06 -14.92
CA SER A 445 1.52 -10.01 -14.73
C SER A 445 1.37 -9.15 -15.98
N THR A 446 0.13 -8.76 -16.29
CA THR A 446 -0.20 -7.78 -17.33
C THR A 446 -0.14 -6.33 -16.81
N GLU A 447 0.07 -6.13 -15.51
CA GLU A 447 0.16 -4.79 -14.90
C GLU A 447 1.55 -4.15 -15.09
N ILE A 448 2.59 -4.97 -15.31
CA ILE A 448 3.98 -4.54 -15.44
C ILE A 448 4.39 -4.66 -16.90
N SER A 449 4.78 -3.54 -17.52
CA SER A 449 5.29 -3.56 -18.89
C SER A 449 6.72 -4.13 -18.96
N LEU A 450 7.12 -4.63 -20.13
CA LEU A 450 8.48 -5.13 -20.33
C LEU A 450 9.57 -4.06 -20.04
N GLN A 451 9.28 -2.79 -20.34
CA GLN A 451 10.17 -1.67 -20.00
C GLN A 451 10.34 -1.50 -18.49
N GLN A 452 9.25 -1.62 -17.72
CA GLN A 452 9.33 -1.57 -16.25
C GLN A 452 10.09 -2.78 -15.69
N ARG A 453 9.93 -3.97 -16.28
CA ARG A 453 10.72 -5.16 -15.90
C ARG A 453 12.21 -4.94 -16.12
N LEU A 454 12.60 -4.35 -17.25
CA LEU A 454 13.99 -3.97 -17.54
C LEU A 454 14.52 -2.94 -16.53
N GLU A 455 13.71 -1.97 -16.12
CA GLU A 455 14.07 -1.02 -15.07
C GLU A 455 14.28 -1.73 -13.72
N TYR A 456 13.41 -2.67 -13.35
CA TYR A 456 13.58 -3.46 -12.13
C TYR A 456 14.87 -4.29 -12.17
N ILE A 457 15.19 -4.95 -13.29
CA ILE A 457 16.46 -5.70 -13.44
C ILE A 457 17.65 -4.76 -13.36
N ALA A 458 17.62 -3.62 -14.07
CA ALA A 458 18.71 -2.65 -14.03
C ALA A 458 18.95 -2.14 -12.60
N ARG A 459 17.88 -1.89 -11.84
CA ARG A 459 17.97 -1.48 -10.44
C ARG A 459 18.39 -2.62 -9.50
N ALA A 460 18.01 -3.86 -9.80
CA ALA A 460 18.49 -5.05 -9.10
C ALA A 460 20.01 -5.21 -9.29
N ILE A 461 20.53 -5.01 -10.50
CA ILE A 461 21.96 -5.03 -10.82
C ILE A 461 22.69 -3.94 -10.03
N LEU A 462 22.17 -2.71 -10.01
CA LEU A 462 22.76 -1.61 -9.22
C LEU A 462 22.80 -1.93 -7.72
N SER A 463 21.72 -2.52 -7.19
CA SER A 463 21.63 -2.94 -5.80
C SER A 463 22.59 -4.09 -5.49
N ALA A 464 22.69 -5.11 -6.35
CA ALA A 464 23.62 -6.22 -6.20
C ALA A 464 25.09 -5.76 -6.29
N LYS A 465 25.43 -4.85 -7.21
CA LYS A 465 26.75 -4.20 -7.29
C LYS A 465 27.07 -3.42 -6.01
N SER A 466 26.08 -2.74 -5.44
CA SER A 466 26.24 -2.03 -4.17
C SER A 466 26.43 -2.99 -2.99
N SER A 467 25.75 -4.15 -2.98
CA SER A 467 25.93 -5.20 -1.97
C SER A 467 27.33 -5.80 -2.01
N THR A 468 27.77 -6.23 -3.20
CA THR A 468 29.10 -6.84 -3.42
C THR A 468 30.26 -5.89 -3.08
N ALA A 469 30.08 -4.58 -3.26
CA ALA A 469 31.05 -3.56 -2.84
C ALA A 469 31.15 -3.41 -1.31
N ILE A 470 30.06 -3.67 -0.58
CA ILE A 470 30.01 -3.58 0.89
C ILE A 470 30.45 -4.89 1.54
N SER A 471 30.10 -6.04 0.92
CA SER A 471 30.35 -7.37 1.43
C SER A 471 30.62 -8.34 0.27
N SER A 472 31.82 -8.92 0.22
CA SER A 472 32.25 -9.83 -0.86
C SER A 472 31.77 -11.27 -0.61
N ILE A 473 30.45 -11.49 -0.62
CA ILE A 473 29.87 -12.84 -0.51
C ILE A 473 29.83 -13.45 -1.92
N ALA A 474 30.40 -14.64 -2.10
CA ALA A 474 30.44 -15.32 -3.39
C ALA A 474 29.04 -15.50 -4.03
N ALA A 475 28.03 -15.82 -3.22
CA ALA A 475 26.64 -15.95 -3.66
C ALA A 475 26.03 -14.65 -4.23
N ASP A 476 26.45 -13.48 -3.73
CA ASP A 476 25.98 -12.19 -4.27
C ASP A 476 26.61 -11.89 -5.63
N GLY A 477 27.82 -12.41 -5.91
CA GLY A 477 28.48 -12.31 -7.20
C GLY A 477 27.86 -13.22 -8.26
N GLU A 478 27.52 -14.46 -7.90
CA GLU A 478 26.80 -15.40 -8.78
C GLU A 478 25.43 -14.82 -9.16
N PHE A 479 24.66 -14.35 -8.17
CA PHE A 479 23.37 -13.70 -8.41
C PHE A 479 23.48 -12.44 -9.29
N LEU A 480 24.57 -11.67 -9.15
CA LEU A 480 24.82 -10.52 -10.02
C LEU A 480 25.02 -10.95 -11.49
N HIS A 481 25.80 -12.01 -11.72
CA HIS A 481 25.99 -12.55 -13.07
C HIS A 481 24.67 -13.06 -13.67
N GLU A 482 23.86 -13.77 -12.89
CA GLU A 482 22.52 -14.21 -13.32
C GLU A 482 21.64 -13.02 -13.75
N LEU A 483 21.67 -11.90 -13.01
CA LEU A 483 20.90 -10.70 -13.36
C LEU A 483 21.44 -10.01 -14.62
N GLU A 484 22.75 -9.99 -14.83
CA GLU A 484 23.38 -9.42 -16.03
C GLU A 484 23.02 -10.23 -17.29
N GLU A 485 23.12 -11.56 -17.23
CA GLU A 485 22.67 -12.45 -18.31
C GLU A 485 21.18 -12.26 -18.61
N LYS A 486 20.34 -12.19 -17.57
CA LYS A 486 18.90 -11.96 -17.71
C LYS A 486 18.58 -10.62 -18.35
N MET A 487 19.34 -9.58 -18.06
CA MET A 487 19.20 -8.27 -18.70
C MET A 487 19.48 -8.33 -20.20
N GLU A 488 20.47 -9.13 -20.63
CA GLU A 488 20.74 -9.33 -22.06
C GLU A 488 19.57 -9.99 -22.78
N VAL A 489 19.01 -11.05 -22.21
CA VAL A 489 17.83 -11.75 -22.77
C VAL A 489 16.62 -10.83 -22.81
N ALA A 490 16.35 -10.07 -21.74
CA ALA A 490 15.24 -9.14 -21.66
C ALA A 490 15.35 -8.00 -22.68
N ARG A 491 16.57 -7.55 -23.01
CA ARG A 491 16.80 -6.55 -24.07
C ARG A 491 16.49 -7.10 -25.46
N ILE A 492 16.83 -8.36 -25.71
CA ILE A 492 16.46 -9.05 -26.96
C ILE A 492 14.93 -9.18 -27.05
N GLN A 493 14.28 -9.53 -25.96
CA GLN A 493 12.82 -9.57 -25.88
C GLN A 493 12.18 -8.22 -26.22
N LEU A 494 12.72 -7.11 -25.69
CA LEU A 494 12.27 -5.75 -26.03
C LEU A 494 12.52 -5.43 -27.51
N GLN A 495 13.68 -5.80 -28.05
CA GLN A 495 13.98 -5.61 -29.47
C GLN A 495 13.00 -6.36 -30.38
N ILE A 496 12.61 -7.58 -30.02
CA ILE A 496 11.58 -8.35 -30.72
C ILE A 496 10.25 -7.60 -30.67
N GLN A 497 9.81 -7.17 -29.48
CA GLN A 497 8.56 -6.43 -29.30
C GLN A 497 8.51 -5.15 -30.15
N GLU A 498 9.56 -4.32 -30.12
CA GLU A 498 9.65 -3.10 -30.92
C GLU A 498 9.62 -3.40 -32.43
N THR A 499 10.29 -4.47 -32.86
CA THR A 499 10.34 -4.85 -34.28
C THR A 499 8.96 -5.34 -34.75
N LEU A 500 8.27 -6.13 -33.93
CA LEU A 500 6.91 -6.59 -34.22
C LEU A 500 5.92 -5.42 -34.31
N GLN A 501 6.00 -4.46 -33.38
CA GLN A 501 5.16 -3.25 -33.40
C GLN A 501 5.41 -2.40 -34.65
N ARG A 502 6.66 -2.27 -35.10
CA ARG A 502 7.00 -1.47 -36.29
C ARG A 502 6.61 -2.14 -37.61
N GLN A 503 6.84 -3.45 -37.73
CA GLN A 503 6.72 -4.16 -39.03
C GLN A 503 5.38 -4.85 -39.25
N TYR A 504 4.66 -5.22 -38.17
CA TYR A 504 3.46 -6.05 -38.27
C TYR A 504 2.27 -5.51 -37.46
N SER A 505 2.20 -4.19 -37.22
CA SER A 505 1.17 -3.51 -36.41
C SER A 505 -0.28 -3.88 -36.76
N HIS A 506 -0.54 -4.23 -38.02
CA HIS A 506 -1.87 -4.52 -38.55
C HIS A 506 -2.33 -5.98 -38.41
N HIS A 507 -1.48 -6.90 -37.97
CA HIS A 507 -1.81 -8.33 -37.87
C HIS A 507 -2.34 -8.67 -36.48
N SER A 508 -3.49 -9.34 -36.37
CA SER A 508 -4.12 -9.65 -35.07
C SER A 508 -3.24 -10.50 -34.15
N SER A 509 -2.52 -11.48 -34.72
CA SER A 509 -1.59 -12.35 -33.96
C SER A 509 -0.42 -11.60 -33.31
N VAL A 510 -0.13 -10.37 -33.73
CA VAL A 510 0.98 -9.57 -33.19
C VAL A 510 0.59 -8.90 -31.88
N GLN A 511 -0.67 -8.54 -31.70
CA GLN A 511 -1.15 -7.99 -30.42
C GLN A 511 -1.11 -9.04 -29.32
N ASP A 512 -1.48 -10.29 -29.65
CA ASP A 512 -1.37 -11.42 -28.72
C ASP A 512 0.11 -11.71 -28.39
N ALA A 513 0.99 -11.71 -29.40
CA ALA A 513 2.43 -11.89 -29.20
C ALA A 513 3.06 -10.80 -28.33
N ILE A 514 2.70 -9.52 -28.55
CA ILE A 514 3.17 -8.39 -27.72
C ILE A 514 2.69 -8.55 -26.27
N SER A 515 1.44 -8.95 -26.07
CA SER A 515 0.88 -9.15 -24.73
C SER A 515 1.60 -10.28 -23.98
N GLN A 516 1.96 -11.36 -24.68
CA GLN A 516 2.76 -12.45 -24.10
C GLN A 516 4.19 -11.99 -23.78
N LEU A 517 4.81 -11.18 -24.64
CA LEU A 517 6.14 -10.60 -24.41
C LEU A 517 6.15 -9.57 -23.26
N ASP A 518 5.03 -8.93 -22.93
CA ASP A 518 4.93 -8.05 -21.75
C ASP A 518 4.66 -8.82 -20.46
N ALA A 519 3.93 -9.94 -20.54
CA ALA A 519 3.43 -10.67 -19.38
C ALA A 519 4.52 -11.33 -18.53
N GLU A 520 5.61 -11.80 -19.15
CA GLU A 520 6.72 -12.46 -18.45
C GLU A 520 8.06 -12.37 -19.21
N LEU A 521 9.16 -12.56 -18.49
CA LEU A 521 10.49 -12.70 -19.10
C LEU A 521 10.64 -14.13 -19.65
N MET A 522 10.97 -14.22 -20.93
CA MET A 522 11.00 -15.48 -21.66
C MET A 522 12.44 -15.98 -21.84
N ASP A 523 12.58 -17.30 -21.89
CA ASP A 523 13.86 -17.93 -22.20
C ASP A 523 14.25 -17.74 -23.68
N ILE A 524 15.56 -17.72 -23.94
CA ILE A 524 16.13 -17.50 -25.28
C ILE A 524 15.57 -18.48 -26.33
N THR A 525 15.35 -19.75 -25.94
CA THR A 525 14.80 -20.79 -26.83
C THR A 525 13.37 -20.49 -27.24
N LYS A 526 12.53 -20.00 -26.32
CA LYS A 526 11.15 -19.58 -26.61
C LYS A 526 11.15 -18.34 -27.50
N LEU A 527 11.99 -17.34 -27.18
CA LEU A 527 12.14 -16.14 -28.01
C LEU A 527 12.53 -16.49 -29.45
N TYR A 528 13.39 -17.50 -29.65
CA TYR A 528 13.75 -17.96 -30.98
C TYR A 528 12.60 -18.68 -31.70
N GLY A 529 12.04 -19.73 -31.08
CA GLY A 529 11.09 -20.63 -31.74
C GLY A 529 9.67 -20.08 -31.88
N GLU A 530 9.18 -19.31 -30.91
CA GLU A 530 7.80 -18.82 -30.88
C GLU A 530 7.65 -17.42 -31.48
N PHE A 531 8.73 -16.61 -31.51
CA PHE A 531 8.68 -15.23 -31.97
C PHE A 531 9.65 -14.95 -33.13
N ALA A 532 10.95 -15.14 -32.95
CA ALA A 532 11.92 -14.72 -33.97
C ALA A 532 11.79 -15.52 -35.28
N ASP A 533 11.54 -16.84 -35.20
CA ASP A 533 11.38 -17.71 -36.37
C ASP A 533 10.06 -17.50 -37.13
N PRO A 534 8.88 -17.54 -36.49
CA PRO A 534 7.59 -17.36 -37.17
C PRO A 534 7.46 -16.00 -37.86
N PHE A 535 8.01 -14.94 -37.25
CA PHE A 535 7.97 -13.58 -37.80
C PHE A 535 9.18 -13.23 -38.67
N LYS A 536 10.09 -14.18 -38.95
CA LYS A 536 11.29 -13.99 -39.80
C LYS A 536 12.13 -12.77 -39.39
N LEU A 537 12.40 -12.64 -38.09
CA LEU A 537 13.16 -11.53 -37.53
C LEU A 537 14.67 -11.84 -37.52
N SER A 538 15.33 -11.79 -38.68
CA SER A 538 16.72 -12.23 -38.85
C SER A 538 17.73 -11.50 -37.95
N GLU A 539 17.51 -10.20 -37.68
CA GLU A 539 18.34 -9.43 -36.72
C GLU A 539 18.20 -9.94 -35.28
N CYS A 540 16.96 -10.21 -34.85
CA CYS A 540 16.70 -10.74 -33.51
C CYS A 540 17.22 -12.17 -33.39
N LYS A 541 17.11 -13.00 -34.44
CA LYS A 541 17.73 -14.34 -34.48
C LYS A 541 19.24 -14.25 -34.31
N LEU A 542 19.91 -13.30 -34.97
CA LEU A 542 21.35 -13.08 -34.84
C LEU A 542 21.73 -12.65 -33.40
N ALA A 543 20.93 -11.76 -32.79
CA ALA A 543 21.14 -11.35 -31.40
C ALA A 543 20.95 -12.52 -30.41
N ILE A 544 19.94 -13.37 -30.64
CA ILE A 544 19.68 -14.58 -29.84
C ILE A 544 20.86 -15.56 -29.90
N ILE A 545 21.35 -15.91 -31.10
CA ILE A 545 22.46 -16.88 -31.22
C ILE A 545 23.77 -16.34 -30.65
N HIS A 546 23.97 -15.02 -30.71
CA HIS A 546 25.10 -14.35 -30.08
C HIS A 546 25.00 -14.47 -28.55
N CYS A 547 23.85 -14.15 -27.97
CA CYS A 547 23.60 -14.26 -26.52
C CYS A 547 23.69 -15.72 -26.02
N ALA A 548 23.19 -16.68 -26.79
CA ALA A 548 23.25 -18.11 -26.45
C ALA A 548 24.66 -18.73 -26.59
N GLY A 549 25.62 -18.03 -27.20
CA GLY A 549 26.93 -18.61 -27.51
C GLY A 549 26.91 -19.74 -28.56
N HIS A 550 25.79 -19.94 -29.25
CA HIS A 550 25.63 -20.95 -30.29
C HIS A 550 26.13 -20.43 -31.64
N SER A 551 27.13 -21.07 -32.24
CA SER A 551 27.71 -20.65 -33.51
C SER A 551 27.61 -21.75 -34.56
N ASP A 552 26.67 -21.61 -35.49
CA ASP A 552 26.65 -22.34 -36.76
C ASP A 552 26.99 -21.35 -37.88
N PRO A 553 28.16 -21.50 -38.56
CA PRO A 553 28.58 -20.60 -39.62
C PRO A 553 27.57 -20.47 -40.77
N ILE A 554 26.87 -21.56 -41.12
CA ILE A 554 25.91 -21.56 -42.23
C ILE A 554 24.68 -20.74 -41.83
N LEU A 555 24.17 -20.96 -40.62
CA LEU A 555 23.06 -20.19 -40.08
C LEU A 555 23.42 -18.69 -39.99
N VAL A 556 24.60 -18.35 -39.45
CA VAL A 556 25.05 -16.96 -39.33
C VAL A 556 25.13 -16.29 -40.72
N GLN A 557 25.72 -16.97 -41.72
CA GLN A 557 25.77 -16.45 -43.09
C GLN A 557 24.37 -16.25 -43.68
N THR A 558 23.48 -17.22 -43.48
CA THR A 558 22.08 -17.14 -43.96
C THR A 558 21.35 -15.96 -43.34
N LEU A 559 21.51 -15.75 -42.02
CA LEU A 559 20.89 -14.61 -41.33
C LEU A 559 21.42 -13.27 -41.83
N TRP A 560 22.73 -13.14 -42.03
CA TRP A 560 23.32 -11.92 -42.61
C TRP A 560 22.83 -11.67 -44.04
N GLN A 561 22.70 -12.72 -44.85
CA GLN A 561 22.13 -12.63 -46.19
C GLN A 561 20.68 -12.13 -46.13
N GLU A 562 19.84 -12.72 -45.29
CA GLU A 562 18.44 -12.30 -45.10
C GLU A 562 18.32 -10.84 -44.64
N ILE A 563 19.19 -10.39 -43.71
CA ILE A 563 19.20 -9.00 -43.23
C ILE A 563 19.50 -8.04 -44.38
N ILE A 564 20.53 -8.33 -45.17
CA ILE A 564 20.94 -7.48 -46.30
C ILE A 564 19.86 -7.47 -47.39
N GLU A 565 19.33 -8.64 -47.76
CA GLU A 565 18.29 -8.75 -48.77
C GLU A 565 16.99 -8.04 -48.36
N LYS A 566 16.61 -8.11 -47.08
CA LYS A 566 15.45 -7.40 -46.53
C LYS A 566 15.64 -5.88 -46.61
N GLU A 567 16.79 -5.37 -46.14
CA GLU A 567 17.10 -3.93 -46.21
C GLU A 567 17.15 -3.42 -47.66
N LEU A 568 17.70 -4.23 -48.58
CA LEU A 568 17.71 -3.93 -50.01
C LEU A 568 16.31 -3.91 -50.64
N SER A 569 15.39 -4.74 -50.13
CA SER A 569 13.99 -4.83 -50.57
C SER A 569 13.15 -3.66 -50.04
N ASP A 570 13.30 -3.32 -48.76
CA ASP A 570 12.58 -2.22 -48.11
C ASP A 570 13.00 -0.86 -48.69
N SER A 571 14.26 -0.74 -49.12
CA SER A 571 14.81 0.49 -49.70
C SER A 571 14.58 0.66 -51.20
N VAL A 572 13.87 -0.26 -51.89
CA VAL A 572 13.69 -0.22 -53.36
C VAL A 572 13.09 1.10 -53.86
N SER A 573 12.25 1.76 -53.07
CA SER A 573 11.62 3.05 -53.44
C SER A 573 12.55 4.25 -53.36
N LEU A 574 13.74 4.11 -52.76
CA LEU A 574 14.70 5.20 -52.55
C LEU A 574 15.65 5.36 -53.75
N SER A 575 16.32 6.53 -53.82
CA SER A 575 17.35 6.77 -54.83
C SER A 575 18.55 5.84 -54.62
N PRO A 576 19.34 5.48 -55.65
CA PRO A 576 20.50 4.60 -55.50
C PRO A 576 21.51 5.06 -54.43
N ALA A 577 21.70 6.38 -54.28
CA ALA A 577 22.58 6.94 -53.26
C ALA A 577 22.01 6.78 -51.84
N ASP A 578 20.71 7.01 -51.67
CA ASP A 578 20.04 6.85 -50.37
C ASP A 578 19.95 5.37 -49.96
N ARG A 579 19.76 4.46 -50.93
CA ARG A 579 19.80 3.00 -50.71
C ARG A 579 21.17 2.55 -50.20
N MET A 580 22.22 3.04 -50.85
CA MET A 580 23.60 2.78 -50.46
C MET A 580 23.86 3.30 -49.03
N GLN A 581 23.42 4.52 -48.72
CA GLN A 581 23.58 5.09 -47.38
C GLN A 581 22.78 4.34 -46.31
N ALA A 582 21.53 3.94 -46.60
CA ALA A 582 20.69 3.17 -45.68
C ALA A 582 21.33 1.83 -45.31
N LEU A 583 21.80 1.08 -46.32
CA LEU A 583 22.52 -0.18 -46.10
C LEU A 583 23.83 0.04 -45.33
N CYS A 584 24.57 1.12 -45.63
CA CYS A 584 25.78 1.49 -44.88
C CYS A 584 25.49 1.65 -43.39
N LEU A 585 24.49 2.46 -43.05
CA LEU A 585 24.12 2.74 -41.67
C LEU A 585 23.66 1.47 -40.95
N LYS A 586 22.89 0.61 -41.62
CA LYS A 586 22.42 -0.66 -41.08
C LYS A 586 23.58 -1.62 -40.78
N LEU A 587 24.48 -1.79 -41.74
CA LEU A 587 25.67 -2.64 -41.60
C LEU A 587 26.65 -2.06 -40.57
N ALA A 588 26.83 -0.75 -40.51
CA ALA A 588 27.67 -0.09 -39.52
C ALA A 588 27.14 -0.30 -38.10
N LEU A 589 25.82 -0.20 -37.91
CA LEU A 589 25.17 -0.42 -36.61
C LEU A 589 25.38 -1.86 -36.12
N LEU A 590 25.05 -2.87 -36.94
CA LEU A 590 25.18 -4.27 -36.56
C LEU A 590 26.64 -4.71 -36.52
N GLY A 591 27.45 -4.26 -37.48
CA GLY A 591 28.86 -4.58 -37.57
C GLY A 591 29.64 -4.11 -36.35
N LYS A 592 29.38 -2.91 -35.81
CA LYS A 592 30.05 -2.44 -34.58
C LYS A 592 29.77 -3.32 -33.35
N ILE A 593 28.62 -4.00 -33.32
CA ILE A 593 28.26 -4.93 -32.24
C ILE A 593 29.01 -6.27 -32.42
N TYR A 594 29.03 -6.82 -33.63
CA TYR A 594 29.53 -8.19 -33.88
C TYR A 594 30.98 -8.28 -34.38
N ALA A 595 31.61 -7.18 -34.82
CA ALA A 595 32.97 -7.20 -35.37
C ALA A 595 34.03 -7.68 -34.36
N GLY A 596 33.76 -7.53 -33.05
CA GLY A 596 34.63 -8.06 -31.99
C GLY A 596 34.58 -9.59 -31.85
N THR A 597 33.55 -10.25 -32.39
CA THR A 597 33.30 -11.69 -32.27
C THR A 597 33.23 -12.35 -33.66
N PRO A 598 34.36 -12.83 -34.21
CA PRO A 598 34.46 -13.26 -35.62
C PRO A 598 33.55 -14.44 -36.00
N ARG A 599 33.04 -15.21 -35.03
CA ARG A 599 32.08 -16.29 -35.26
C ARG A 599 30.69 -15.80 -35.67
N TYR A 600 30.34 -14.56 -35.33
CA TYR A 600 29.04 -13.94 -35.62
C TYR A 600 29.14 -12.87 -36.71
N PHE A 601 30.36 -12.51 -37.12
CA PHE A 601 30.63 -11.57 -38.20
C PHE A 601 31.51 -12.22 -39.28
N PRO A 602 30.90 -12.94 -40.25
CA PRO A 602 31.62 -13.68 -41.27
C PRO A 602 32.14 -12.72 -42.34
N LEU A 603 33.25 -12.02 -42.04
CA LEU A 603 33.82 -10.96 -42.87
C LEU A 603 34.03 -11.40 -44.33
N ASP A 604 34.62 -12.57 -44.54
CA ASP A 604 34.93 -13.11 -45.86
C ASP A 604 33.67 -13.25 -46.74
N PHE A 605 32.60 -13.79 -46.15
CA PHE A 605 31.28 -13.92 -46.80
C PHE A 605 30.64 -12.55 -47.03
N LEU A 606 30.64 -11.67 -46.03
CA LEU A 606 30.01 -10.35 -46.11
C LEU A 606 30.65 -9.49 -47.19
N VAL A 607 31.98 -9.45 -47.28
CA VAL A 607 32.69 -8.70 -48.33
C VAL A 607 32.34 -9.27 -49.70
N GLN A 608 32.41 -10.60 -49.88
CA GLN A 608 32.06 -11.22 -51.15
C GLN A 608 30.61 -10.89 -51.56
N PHE A 609 29.65 -11.10 -50.65
CA PHE A 609 28.24 -10.90 -50.92
C PHE A 609 27.90 -9.44 -51.22
N LEU A 610 28.44 -8.49 -50.44
CA LEU A 610 28.19 -7.06 -50.67
C LEU A 610 28.79 -6.60 -52.00
N GLU A 611 29.98 -7.06 -52.38
CA GLU A 611 30.58 -6.73 -53.68
C GLU A 611 29.78 -7.30 -54.86
N GLN A 612 29.17 -8.49 -54.68
CA GLN A 612 28.22 -9.03 -55.65
C GLN A 612 26.98 -8.14 -55.79
N GLN A 613 26.44 -7.62 -54.67
CA GLN A 613 25.30 -6.69 -54.69
C GLN A 613 25.66 -5.33 -55.32
N VAL A 614 26.85 -4.78 -55.02
CA VAL A 614 27.37 -3.56 -55.67
C VAL A 614 27.47 -3.74 -57.18
N CYS A 615 27.90 -4.91 -57.65
CA CYS A 615 27.94 -5.22 -59.07
C CYS A 615 26.55 -5.26 -59.71
N ILE A 616 25.56 -5.87 -59.04
CA ILE A 616 24.17 -5.98 -59.52
C ILE A 616 23.49 -4.61 -59.58
N LEU A 617 23.64 -3.81 -58.51
CA LEU A 617 22.98 -2.50 -58.36
C LEU A 617 23.77 -1.35 -59.02
N ASN A 618 24.98 -1.64 -59.52
CA ASN A 618 25.91 -0.69 -60.14
C ASN A 618 26.24 0.51 -59.24
N TRP A 619 26.52 0.23 -57.96
CA TRP A 619 26.92 1.22 -56.95
C TRP A 619 28.42 1.57 -57.02
N ASP A 620 28.83 2.55 -56.23
CA ASP A 620 30.23 2.96 -56.14
C ASP A 620 31.12 1.83 -55.60
N VAL A 621 32.27 1.66 -56.23
CA VAL A 621 33.27 0.61 -55.94
C VAL A 621 33.87 0.81 -54.55
N GLY A 622 33.88 2.04 -54.03
CA GLY A 622 34.36 2.32 -52.68
C GLY A 622 33.42 1.90 -51.56
N PHE A 623 32.14 1.65 -51.84
CA PHE A 623 31.09 1.45 -50.82
C PHE A 623 31.48 0.42 -49.74
N VAL A 624 31.76 -0.82 -50.14
CA VAL A 624 32.07 -1.92 -49.20
C VAL A 624 33.32 -1.61 -48.38
N THR A 625 34.34 -1.03 -49.01
CA THR A 625 35.59 -0.66 -48.33
C THR A 625 35.36 0.40 -47.26
N TYR A 626 34.53 1.42 -47.55
CA TYR A 626 34.21 2.48 -46.59
C TYR A 626 33.33 1.96 -45.45
N THR A 627 32.30 1.15 -45.74
CA THR A 627 31.43 0.56 -44.71
C THR A 627 32.21 -0.36 -43.76
N MET A 628 33.10 -1.22 -44.27
CA MET A 628 33.92 -2.10 -43.43
C MET A 628 34.91 -1.32 -42.57
N GLN A 629 35.46 -0.22 -43.08
CA GLN A 629 36.29 0.70 -42.28
C GLN A 629 35.48 1.41 -41.20
N GLU A 630 34.24 1.83 -41.50
CA GLU A 630 33.35 2.47 -40.53
C GLU A 630 32.93 1.53 -39.40
N ILE A 631 32.78 0.23 -39.70
CA ILE A 631 32.55 -0.82 -38.71
C ILE A 631 33.75 -0.98 -37.75
N GLY A 632 34.95 -0.59 -38.18
CA GLY A 632 36.19 -0.75 -37.42
C GLY A 632 37.00 -1.98 -37.81
N VAL A 633 36.73 -2.59 -38.98
CA VAL A 633 37.53 -3.72 -39.49
C VAL A 633 38.94 -3.22 -39.80
N PRO A 634 40.00 -3.87 -39.27
CA PRO A 634 41.37 -3.48 -39.57
C PRO A 634 41.68 -3.56 -41.06
N LEU A 635 42.24 -2.49 -41.60
CA LEU A 635 42.63 -2.41 -43.01
C LEU A 635 43.49 -3.60 -43.50
N PRO A 636 44.48 -4.12 -42.72
CA PRO A 636 45.23 -5.29 -43.15
C PRO A 636 44.36 -6.54 -43.31
N ARG A 637 43.40 -6.76 -42.40
CA ARG A 637 42.49 -7.90 -42.47
C ARG A 637 41.56 -7.79 -43.68
N LEU A 638 41.11 -6.58 -43.99
CA LEU A 638 40.29 -6.35 -45.17
C LEU A 638 41.08 -6.60 -46.46
N LEU A 639 42.34 -6.18 -46.53
CA LEU A 639 43.22 -6.46 -47.67
C LEU A 639 43.46 -7.98 -47.85
N GLU A 640 43.66 -8.73 -46.77
CA GLU A 640 43.78 -10.20 -46.82
C GLU A 640 42.54 -10.85 -47.45
N VAL A 641 41.33 -10.39 -47.06
CA VAL A 641 40.08 -10.91 -47.61
C VAL A 641 39.97 -10.60 -49.10
N TYR A 642 40.24 -9.36 -49.53
CA TYR A 642 40.23 -9.02 -50.96
C TYR A 642 41.30 -9.78 -51.76
N ASP A 643 42.50 -9.99 -51.21
CA ASP A 643 43.56 -10.79 -51.83
C ASP A 643 43.13 -12.26 -52.00
N GLN A 644 42.47 -12.84 -50.97
CA GLN A 644 41.92 -14.19 -51.04
C GLN A 644 40.80 -14.30 -52.08
N LEU A 645 39.87 -13.34 -52.12
CA LEU A 645 38.80 -13.30 -53.11
C LEU A 645 39.34 -13.17 -54.54
N PHE A 646 40.38 -12.37 -54.73
CA PHE A 646 41.05 -12.22 -56.02
C PHE A 646 41.75 -13.53 -56.45
N LYS A 647 42.52 -14.15 -55.55
CA LYS A 647 43.21 -15.43 -55.79
C LYS A 647 42.25 -16.60 -56.01
N ALA A 648 41.05 -16.57 -55.42
CA ALA A 648 40.03 -17.60 -55.60
C ALA A 648 39.51 -17.70 -57.05
N ARG A 649 39.69 -16.65 -57.87
CA ARG A 649 39.32 -16.62 -59.30
C ARG A 649 37.88 -17.07 -59.57
N ASP A 650 36.95 -16.55 -58.78
CA ASP A 650 35.52 -16.86 -58.90
C ASP A 650 34.99 -16.52 -60.33
N PRO A 651 34.41 -17.49 -61.07
CA PRO A 651 33.81 -17.25 -62.38
C PRO A 651 32.69 -16.20 -62.39
N TYR A 652 32.11 -15.87 -61.23
CA TYR A 652 31.04 -14.89 -61.08
C TYR A 652 31.37 -13.53 -61.73
N TRP A 653 32.57 -12.99 -61.49
CA TRP A 653 32.97 -11.66 -61.99
C TRP A 653 33.03 -11.58 -63.52
N ASN A 654 33.42 -12.69 -64.15
CA ASN A 654 33.42 -12.83 -65.61
C ASN A 654 31.99 -12.89 -66.17
N ARG A 655 31.07 -13.60 -65.49
CA ARG A 655 29.65 -13.66 -65.88
C ARG A 655 28.98 -12.29 -65.79
N MET A 656 29.34 -11.49 -64.80
CA MET A 656 28.84 -10.12 -64.62
C MET A 656 29.50 -9.08 -65.54
N LYS A 657 30.39 -9.50 -66.46
CA LYS A 657 31.17 -8.63 -67.37
C LYS A 657 32.02 -7.56 -66.65
N LYS A 658 32.37 -7.76 -65.38
CA LYS A 658 33.21 -6.86 -64.58
C LYS A 658 34.42 -7.61 -63.99
N PRO A 659 35.35 -8.12 -64.82
CA PRO A 659 36.50 -8.90 -64.34
C PRO A 659 37.51 -8.11 -63.51
N LEU A 660 37.53 -6.78 -63.64
CA LEU A 660 38.47 -5.89 -62.93
C LEU A 660 37.92 -5.33 -61.61
N HIS A 661 36.66 -5.62 -61.26
CA HIS A 661 35.97 -5.02 -60.11
C HIS A 661 36.76 -5.15 -58.80
N LEU A 662 37.21 -6.37 -58.47
CA LEU A 662 38.00 -6.60 -57.24
C LEU A 662 39.32 -5.81 -57.23
N LEU A 663 39.97 -5.63 -58.38
CA LEU A 663 41.20 -4.84 -58.48
C LEU A 663 40.92 -3.34 -58.35
N GLU A 664 39.78 -2.86 -58.84
CA GLU A 664 39.31 -1.50 -58.60
C GLU A 664 39.01 -1.27 -57.11
N CYS A 665 38.35 -2.23 -56.41
CA CYS A 665 38.12 -2.17 -54.96
C CYS A 665 39.44 -2.12 -54.17
N ILE A 666 40.40 -2.99 -54.51
CA ILE A 666 41.75 -3.00 -53.90
C ILE A 666 42.46 -1.67 -54.15
N HIS A 667 42.33 -1.09 -55.35
CA HIS A 667 42.91 0.21 -55.65
C HIS A 667 42.31 1.33 -54.79
N VAL A 668 40.99 1.36 -54.60
CA VAL A 668 40.30 2.32 -53.73
C VAL A 668 40.75 2.16 -52.27
N LEU A 669 40.80 0.91 -51.79
CA LEU A 669 41.23 0.55 -50.45
C LEU A 669 42.65 1.08 -50.13
N LEU A 670 43.59 0.78 -51.02
CA LEU A 670 44.99 1.18 -50.87
C LEU A 670 45.19 2.68 -51.13
N SER A 671 44.38 3.29 -52.00
CA SER A 671 44.40 4.76 -52.19
C SER A 671 43.94 5.49 -50.93
N GLY A 672 42.93 4.98 -50.23
CA GLY A 672 42.48 5.50 -48.93
C GLY A 672 43.58 5.39 -47.87
N TYR A 673 44.33 4.29 -47.85
CA TYR A 673 45.49 4.13 -46.96
C TYR A 673 46.61 5.14 -47.25
N VAL A 674 46.90 5.38 -48.53
CA VAL A 674 47.92 6.34 -48.96
C VAL A 674 47.55 7.78 -48.55
N GLN A 675 46.26 8.11 -48.56
CA GLN A 675 45.76 9.43 -48.16
C GLN A 675 45.78 9.63 -46.64
N ASP A 676 45.50 8.59 -45.86
CA ASP A 676 45.57 8.62 -44.40
C ASP A 676 46.35 7.42 -43.82
N PRO A 677 47.70 7.48 -43.84
CA PRO A 677 48.54 6.40 -43.37
C PRO A 677 48.48 6.18 -41.85
N SER A 678 47.93 7.14 -41.10
CA SER A 678 47.86 7.11 -39.63
C SER A 678 46.91 6.04 -39.09
N ARG A 679 46.00 5.53 -39.94
CA ARG A 679 45.01 4.50 -39.62
C ARG A 679 45.58 3.10 -39.35
N VAL A 680 46.86 2.88 -39.65
CA VAL A 680 47.54 1.59 -39.42
C VAL A 680 48.64 1.78 -38.40
N LEU A 681 48.62 1.00 -37.31
CA LEU A 681 49.63 1.07 -36.24
C LEU A 681 51.03 0.64 -36.74
N MET A 682 51.11 -0.47 -37.48
CA MET A 682 52.37 -1.05 -37.99
C MET A 682 52.65 -0.64 -39.44
N ARG A 683 52.73 0.66 -39.68
CA ARG A 683 52.81 1.27 -41.03
C ARG A 683 53.83 0.60 -41.94
N ARG A 684 55.11 0.60 -41.57
CA ARG A 684 56.21 0.08 -42.41
C ARG A 684 56.02 -1.39 -42.84
N ARG A 685 55.56 -2.25 -41.91
CA ARG A 685 55.31 -3.67 -42.20
C ARG A 685 54.14 -3.83 -43.16
N PHE A 686 53.08 -3.06 -42.96
CA PHE A 686 51.91 -3.09 -43.82
C PHE A 686 52.20 -2.50 -45.21
N THR A 687 52.96 -1.41 -45.30
CA THR A 687 53.38 -0.82 -46.59
C THR A 687 54.17 -1.83 -47.43
N ASN A 688 55.04 -2.65 -46.82
CA ASN A 688 55.73 -3.74 -47.53
C ASN A 688 54.75 -4.78 -48.09
N VAL A 689 53.81 -5.25 -47.28
CA VAL A 689 52.78 -6.20 -47.74
C VAL A 689 51.96 -5.62 -48.90
N CYS A 690 51.62 -4.33 -48.83
CA CYS A 690 50.93 -3.63 -49.92
C CYS A 690 51.79 -3.53 -51.19
N LEU A 691 53.09 -3.23 -51.08
CA LEU A 691 54.00 -3.16 -52.22
C LEU A 691 54.17 -4.52 -52.90
N ASP A 692 54.30 -5.59 -52.10
CA ASP A 692 54.38 -6.97 -52.60
C ASP A 692 53.07 -7.38 -53.31
N ALA A 693 51.91 -7.09 -52.70
CA ALA A 693 50.61 -7.38 -53.28
C ALA A 693 50.36 -6.59 -54.57
N VAL A 694 50.65 -5.28 -54.60
CA VAL A 694 50.53 -4.43 -55.80
C VAL A 694 51.43 -4.92 -56.92
N SER A 695 52.65 -5.36 -56.60
CA SER A 695 53.56 -5.96 -57.59
C SER A 695 52.97 -7.25 -58.19
N CYS A 696 52.37 -8.11 -57.36
CA CYS A 696 51.69 -9.32 -57.83
C CYS A 696 50.50 -8.99 -58.74
N TYR A 697 49.64 -8.04 -58.34
CA TYR A 697 48.48 -7.61 -59.14
C TYR A 697 48.90 -6.99 -60.48
N LEU A 698 49.99 -6.23 -60.52
CA LEU A 698 50.54 -5.66 -61.75
C LEU A 698 51.03 -6.72 -62.73
N VAL A 699 51.67 -7.79 -62.24
CA VAL A 699 52.11 -8.92 -63.07
C VAL A 699 50.90 -9.64 -63.68
N GLU A 700 49.86 -9.90 -62.88
CA GLU A 700 48.65 -10.54 -63.38
C GLU A 700 47.90 -9.66 -64.39
N LEU A 701 47.75 -8.36 -64.13
CA LEU A 701 47.14 -7.40 -65.07
C LEU A 701 47.88 -7.31 -66.41
N GLN A 702 49.22 -7.39 -66.41
CA GLN A 702 50.04 -7.39 -67.63
C GLN A 702 49.90 -8.68 -68.45
N SER A 703 49.47 -9.77 -67.82
CA SER A 703 49.21 -11.04 -68.51
C SER A 703 47.82 -11.09 -69.19
N MET A 704 46.92 -10.16 -68.87
CA MET A 704 45.58 -10.09 -69.45
C MET A 704 45.58 -9.43 -70.85
N SER A 705 44.55 -9.73 -71.66
CA SER A 705 44.40 -9.14 -72.99
C SER A 705 44.29 -7.60 -72.92
N PRO A 706 45.06 -6.84 -73.74
CA PRO A 706 45.17 -5.39 -73.63
C PRO A 706 43.87 -4.71 -74.06
N THR A 707 43.02 -4.41 -73.08
CA THR A 707 41.82 -3.59 -73.24
C THR A 707 42.07 -2.21 -72.64
N LEU A 708 41.41 -1.16 -73.13
CA LEU A 708 41.55 0.22 -72.62
C LEU A 708 41.38 0.30 -71.08
N MET A 709 40.42 -0.45 -70.52
CA MET A 709 40.19 -0.53 -69.06
C MET A 709 41.36 -1.16 -68.29
N VAL A 710 41.99 -2.19 -68.87
CA VAL A 710 43.16 -2.86 -68.27
C VAL A 710 44.36 -1.91 -68.28
N GLN A 711 44.57 -1.15 -69.36
CA GLN A 711 45.65 -0.16 -69.45
C GLN A 711 45.48 0.98 -68.44
N THR A 712 44.25 1.48 -68.25
CA THR A 712 43.93 2.49 -67.22
C THR A 712 44.19 1.95 -65.81
N THR A 713 43.77 0.71 -65.53
CA THR A 713 43.97 0.05 -64.23
C THR A 713 45.46 -0.14 -63.93
N ILE A 714 46.25 -0.56 -64.92
CA ILE A 714 47.72 -0.63 -64.81
C ILE A 714 48.33 0.73 -64.48
N GLY A 715 47.86 1.82 -65.11
CA GLY A 715 48.28 3.18 -64.80
C GLY A 715 47.98 3.59 -63.35
N ASN A 716 46.79 3.25 -62.86
CA ASN A 716 46.36 3.50 -61.49
C ASN A 716 47.21 2.76 -60.46
N PHE A 717 47.50 1.48 -60.68
CA PHE A 717 48.36 0.68 -59.79
C PHE A 717 49.83 1.12 -59.83
N LYS A 718 50.37 1.55 -60.97
CA LYS A 718 51.72 2.16 -61.04
C LYS A 718 51.81 3.48 -60.27
N SER A 719 50.77 4.32 -60.38
CA SER A 719 50.66 5.55 -59.57
C SER A 719 50.56 5.25 -58.09
N LEU A 720 49.78 4.22 -57.72
CA LEU A 720 49.65 3.76 -56.33
C LEU A 720 50.97 3.21 -55.79
N GLN A 721 51.70 2.41 -56.57
CA GLN A 721 53.02 1.88 -56.22
C GLN A 721 54.00 3.03 -55.92
N ALA A 722 54.08 4.02 -56.81
CA ALA A 722 54.95 5.19 -56.61
C ALA A 722 54.58 6.01 -55.36
N LYS A 723 53.29 6.05 -54.98
CA LYS A 723 52.84 6.71 -53.74
C LYS A 723 53.15 5.88 -52.49
N LEU A 724 53.01 4.56 -52.56
CA LEU A 724 53.37 3.64 -51.47
C LEU A 724 54.88 3.62 -51.22
N GLU A 725 55.70 3.67 -52.27
CA GLU A 725 57.17 3.79 -52.18
C GLU A 725 57.62 5.11 -51.53
N ARG A 726 56.84 6.18 -51.67
CA ARG A 726 57.09 7.46 -50.97
C ARG A 726 56.67 7.46 -49.49
N LEU A 727 55.80 6.53 -49.11
CA LEU A 727 55.32 6.36 -47.72
C LEU A 727 56.13 5.32 -46.93
N HIS A 728 56.83 4.43 -47.65
CA HIS A 728 57.78 3.47 -47.09
C HIS A 728 59.01 4.17 -46.51
#